data_AF-A0A3M8DJS4-F1
#
_entry.id   AF-A0A3M8DJS4-F1
#
_cell.length_a   1.000
_cell.length_b   1.000
_cell.length_c   1.000
_cell.angle_alpha   90.00
_cell.angle_beta   90.00
_cell.angle_gamma   90.00
#
_symmetry.space_group_name_H-M   'P 1'
#
loop_
_entity.id
_entity.type
_entity.pdbx_description
1 polymer ?
#
loop_
_entity_poly.entity_id
_entity_poly.type
_entity_poly.pdbx_seq_one_letter_code
_entity_poly.pdbx_strand_id
1 'polypeptide(L)'
;MHQQHEQSPLQILERWTKNPSTIQNVTEGEWLGLLREIEQQRNAELRDEELDHAEAVVLTKLAALRMNKKGGATLAEEWLERAAAVDPSYQPAWETQLQLYYSFLREHVFANAFPVIRETDNVVTRRRTVEVLSALASTEIAEIGKWRSLAAKATSAARKLQDAEKEATAQGVEQLYAERGRLLLELTERVQAYGNSLSGVFFSTELLSQLQETIRKLAEQHELKTRLLSKEEPVDSMQEKKGEKAALEQLEDLIGLEEIKQRVRQLAQFLQYRQLREEKGWHMQDELPLHLVLMGNPGTGKTTLARLIARLYHELGLLEKGQMIEVDRSHLVGAYVGQTEQRVMELVKQANGGVLFIDEAYSLKRPDSSGSDYGQVAIDTLVSAMTSGEYAGRFVVILAGYPEEMRHFLQANPGLYSRFPQTGHFLLPNYSAQELMQIADHVALRNDFFLTEQAKRALLARIEKAQVDDTFGNARTVTNIVLDAIFAKGRATAGRKLGWEDYTILLPEDVAEEEKASTEDSATAQLEGLIGLEQVKAELKKIAAFVAVQKERGTLGMPMSPVELHAVFAGNPGTGKTTVASLYAQILQEIGYLKRGHLVQASRADLVAGYVGQTAALTRRKVREALGGVLFIDEAYSLLGHGENDFGHEAIHTLVEEMTRHEENLVVVLAGYPLEMNQLLASNPGLLSRFKKYVHFADYSVDELVLILEQAAMQAGYQIEASVIVKIKDSLNEAKKTRHLDGNARFSRNLLQEAMQNQALRLMEVPKQEWDQALLTTLEWADFAPLLEWIGEEKGTEV
;
A
#
# COMPACT_ATOMS: atom_id res chain seq x y z
N MET A 1 -17.12 -24.17 24.30
CA MET A 1 -16.43 -23.91 25.58
C MET A 1 -15.13 -24.73 25.64
N HIS A 2 -14.08 -24.26 24.99
CA HIS A 2 -12.70 -24.65 25.30
C HIS A 2 -12.03 -23.36 25.75
N GLN A 3 -12.02 -23.14 27.07
CA GLN A 3 -11.15 -22.15 27.69
C GLN A 3 -9.71 -22.63 27.44
N GLN A 4 -9.01 -21.99 26.51
CA GLN A 4 -7.56 -22.01 26.53
C GLN A 4 -7.16 -21.42 27.89
N HIS A 5 -6.50 -22.22 28.73
CA HIS A 5 -5.87 -21.69 29.94
C HIS A 5 -4.87 -20.61 29.51
N GLU A 6 -5.21 -19.33 29.75
CA GLU A 6 -4.24 -18.24 29.70
C GLU A 6 -3.10 -18.59 30.66
N GLN A 7 -1.93 -18.85 30.10
CA GLN A 7 -0.73 -19.15 30.88
C GLN A 7 -0.30 -17.87 31.60
N SER A 8 0.11 -17.97 32.87
CA SER A 8 0.66 -16.79 33.58
C SER A 8 1.92 -16.29 32.87
N PRO A 9 2.18 -14.96 32.78
CA PRO A 9 3.39 -14.40 32.19
C PRO A 9 4.69 -15.03 32.70
N LEU A 10 4.72 -15.44 33.97
CA LEU A 10 5.83 -16.17 34.58
C LEU A 10 6.02 -17.58 33.99
N GLN A 11 4.94 -18.29 33.68
CA GLN A 11 5.00 -19.60 33.04
C GLN A 11 5.53 -19.49 31.60
N ILE A 12 5.21 -18.39 30.92
CA ILE A 12 5.74 -18.07 29.59
C ILE A 12 7.25 -17.80 29.68
N LEU A 13 7.67 -16.94 30.62
CA LEU A 13 9.09 -16.66 30.88
C LEU A 13 9.87 -17.90 31.29
N GLU A 14 9.36 -18.72 32.21
CA GLU A 14 9.99 -19.98 32.63
C GLU A 14 10.14 -20.96 31.46
N ARG A 15 9.16 -21.01 30.56
CA ARG A 15 9.22 -21.86 29.37
C ARG A 15 10.29 -21.36 28.40
N TRP A 16 10.40 -20.05 28.23
CA TRP A 16 11.42 -19.44 27.39
C TRP A 16 12.82 -19.66 27.99
N THR A 17 13.01 -19.45 29.30
CA THR A 17 14.31 -19.61 29.97
C THR A 17 14.77 -21.06 30.09
N LYS A 18 13.86 -22.03 30.22
CA LYS A 18 14.21 -23.47 30.28
C LYS A 18 14.74 -24.05 28.96
N ASN A 19 14.52 -23.38 27.81
CA ASN A 19 15.09 -23.79 26.53
C ASN A 19 15.91 -22.66 25.88
N PRO A 20 17.24 -22.73 25.90
CA PRO A 20 18.12 -21.71 25.31
C PRO A 20 17.85 -21.44 23.82
N SER A 21 17.45 -22.47 23.06
CA SER A 21 17.08 -22.36 21.65
C SER A 21 15.76 -21.62 21.42
N THR A 22 14.86 -21.60 22.42
CA THR A 22 13.57 -20.92 22.32
C THR A 22 13.75 -19.43 22.49
N ILE A 23 14.51 -18.97 23.50
CA ILE A 23 14.82 -17.54 23.73
C ILE A 23 15.50 -16.88 22.52
N GLN A 24 16.36 -17.59 21.80
CA GLN A 24 17.04 -17.05 20.61
C GLN A 24 16.07 -16.76 19.47
N ASN A 25 14.91 -17.44 19.44
CA ASN A 25 13.91 -17.31 18.39
C ASN A 25 12.74 -16.38 18.77
N VAL A 26 12.70 -15.88 20.01
CA VAL A 26 11.64 -14.94 20.44
C VAL A 26 11.91 -13.57 19.83
N THR A 27 10.94 -13.07 19.09
CA THR A 27 10.94 -11.77 18.43
C THR A 27 10.71 -10.63 19.43
N GLU A 28 11.16 -9.41 19.10
CA GLU A 28 10.88 -8.20 19.90
C GLU A 28 9.38 -8.00 20.15
N GLY A 29 8.53 -8.47 19.23
CA GLY A 29 7.08 -8.37 19.33
C GLY A 29 6.44 -9.25 20.36
N GLU A 30 6.94 -10.47 20.47
CA GLU A 30 6.51 -11.39 21.52
C GLU A 30 6.90 -10.84 22.91
N TRP A 31 8.07 -10.21 23.03
CA TRP A 31 8.47 -9.51 24.26
C TRP A 31 7.58 -8.29 24.57
N LEU A 32 7.23 -7.47 23.57
CA LEU A 32 6.32 -6.32 23.77
C LEU A 32 4.87 -6.76 24.07
N GLY A 33 4.42 -7.84 23.45
CA GLY A 33 3.13 -8.47 23.77
C GLY A 33 3.07 -8.91 25.23
N LEU A 34 4.13 -9.58 25.71
CA LEU A 34 4.23 -10.01 27.09
C LEU A 34 4.31 -8.82 28.07
N LEU A 35 5.05 -7.75 27.73
CA LEU A 35 5.08 -6.53 28.54
C LEU A 35 3.69 -5.93 28.72
N ARG A 36 2.91 -5.89 27.64
CA ARG A 36 1.53 -5.38 27.67
C ARG A 36 0.59 -6.25 28.50
N GLU A 37 0.72 -7.58 28.41
CA GLU A 37 -0.05 -8.50 29.25
C GLU A 37 0.26 -8.29 30.74
N ILE A 38 1.54 -8.13 31.10
CA ILE A 38 1.97 -7.82 32.48
C ILE A 38 1.36 -6.49 32.94
N GLU A 39 1.43 -5.44 32.12
CA GLU A 39 0.85 -4.12 32.45
C GLU A 39 -0.69 -4.18 32.61
N GLN A 40 -1.38 -4.98 31.80
CA GLN A 40 -2.82 -5.18 31.91
C GLN A 40 -3.22 -5.91 33.19
N GLN A 41 -2.48 -6.95 33.57
CA GLN A 41 -2.71 -7.70 34.82
C GLN A 41 -2.44 -6.82 36.06
N ARG A 42 -1.47 -5.91 35.99
CA ARG A 42 -1.14 -4.97 37.08
C ARG A 42 -2.24 -3.96 37.38
N ASN A 43 -3.06 -3.61 36.39
CA ASN A 43 -4.22 -2.74 36.59
C ASN A 43 -5.38 -3.45 37.34
N ALA A 44 -5.29 -4.76 37.59
CA ALA A 44 -6.35 -5.55 38.21
C ALA A 44 -6.18 -5.79 39.73
N GLU A 45 -4.98 -5.94 40.30
CA GLU A 45 -4.76 -6.19 41.75
C GLU A 45 -3.40 -5.66 42.30
N LEU A 46 -3.19 -5.76 43.62
CA LEU A 46 -2.02 -5.29 44.42
C LEU A 46 -0.65 -5.77 43.90
N ARG A 47 0.43 -5.07 44.29
CA ARG A 47 1.83 -5.41 43.95
C ARG A 47 2.11 -6.90 44.16
N ASP A 48 2.48 -7.57 43.08
CA ASP A 48 2.91 -8.96 43.04
C ASP A 48 4.40 -8.98 42.69
N GLU A 49 5.23 -9.45 43.63
CA GLU A 49 6.69 -9.51 43.47
C GLU A 49 7.09 -10.39 42.27
N GLU A 50 6.26 -11.39 41.91
CA GLU A 50 6.54 -12.25 40.78
C GLU A 50 6.28 -11.53 39.44
N LEU A 51 5.24 -10.68 39.36
CA LEU A 51 4.98 -9.83 38.20
C LEU A 51 6.05 -8.73 38.04
N ASP A 52 6.50 -8.14 39.16
CA ASP A 52 7.56 -7.13 39.16
C ASP A 52 8.87 -7.73 38.61
N HIS A 53 9.22 -8.95 39.02
CA HIS A 53 10.37 -9.66 38.48
C HIS A 53 10.21 -9.95 36.97
N ALA A 54 9.05 -10.45 36.55
CA ALA A 54 8.74 -10.71 35.14
C ALA A 54 8.88 -9.46 34.27
N GLU A 55 8.36 -8.32 34.74
CA GLU A 55 8.46 -7.03 34.06
C GLU A 55 9.92 -6.59 33.88
N ALA A 56 10.73 -6.72 34.93
CA ALA A 56 12.15 -6.36 34.88
C ALA A 56 12.94 -7.23 33.89
N VAL A 57 12.66 -8.53 33.82
CA VAL A 57 13.25 -9.45 32.83
C VAL A 57 12.90 -9.01 31.41
N VAL A 58 11.61 -8.75 31.15
CA VAL A 58 11.11 -8.35 29.82
C VAL A 58 11.70 -7.02 29.37
N LEU A 59 11.66 -6.00 30.22
CA LEU A 59 12.19 -4.67 29.94
C LEU A 59 13.71 -4.70 29.67
N THR A 60 14.46 -5.48 30.44
CA THR A 60 15.91 -5.64 30.24
C THR A 60 16.21 -6.25 28.88
N LYS A 61 15.44 -7.29 28.47
CA LYS A 61 15.63 -7.94 27.17
C LYS A 61 15.26 -7.02 26.01
N LEU A 62 14.15 -6.29 26.14
CA LEU A 62 13.72 -5.29 25.15
C LEU A 62 14.75 -4.17 24.99
N ALA A 63 15.32 -3.68 26.08
CA ALA A 63 16.38 -2.69 26.05
C ALA A 63 17.62 -3.20 25.32
N ALA A 64 18.09 -4.41 25.61
CA ALA A 64 19.22 -5.02 24.92
C ALA A 64 18.98 -5.17 23.40
N LEU A 65 17.77 -5.54 22.98
CA LEU A 65 17.40 -5.59 21.55
C LEU A 65 17.40 -4.20 20.90
N ARG A 66 16.93 -3.16 21.61
CA ARG A 66 16.88 -1.78 21.11
C ARG A 66 18.24 -1.08 21.07
N MET A 67 19.17 -1.41 21.96
CA MET A 67 20.53 -0.85 21.96
C MET A 67 21.27 -1.08 20.63
N ASN A 68 20.96 -2.18 19.94
CA ASN A 68 21.54 -2.50 18.63
C ASN A 68 20.90 -1.75 17.46
N LYS A 69 19.80 -0.99 17.69
CA LYS A 69 19.07 -0.24 16.66
C LYS A 69 19.44 1.24 16.69
N LYS A 70 19.54 1.84 15.50
CA LYS A 70 19.84 3.27 15.35
C LYS A 70 18.79 4.13 16.06
N GLY A 71 19.21 4.94 17.04
CA GLY A 71 18.31 5.81 17.81
C GLY A 71 17.51 5.11 18.92
N GLY A 72 17.71 3.80 19.14
CA GLY A 72 16.97 3.04 20.17
C GLY A 72 17.48 3.24 21.60
N ALA A 73 18.59 3.94 21.78
CA ALA A 73 19.31 4.01 23.04
C ALA A 73 18.55 4.78 24.14
N THR A 74 17.76 5.81 23.77
CA THR A 74 16.93 6.56 24.73
C THR A 74 15.82 5.70 25.32
N LEU A 75 15.09 4.94 24.48
CA LEU A 75 14.03 4.05 24.94
C LEU A 75 14.61 2.88 25.75
N ALA A 76 15.78 2.37 25.36
CA ALA A 76 16.50 1.37 26.13
C ALA A 76 16.88 1.89 27.53
N GLU A 77 17.31 3.14 27.66
CA GLU A 77 17.56 3.77 28.97
C GLU A 77 16.28 3.84 29.81
N GLU A 78 15.16 4.31 29.23
CA GLU A 78 13.87 4.39 29.92
C GLU A 78 13.38 3.03 30.42
N TRP A 79 13.50 1.98 29.60
CA TRP A 79 13.13 0.62 30.00
C TRP A 79 14.06 0.05 31.07
N LEU A 80 15.36 0.31 31.02
CA LEU A 80 16.30 -0.16 32.04
C LEU A 80 16.12 0.56 33.37
N GLU A 81 15.87 1.88 33.34
CA GLU A 81 15.53 2.64 34.55
C GLU A 81 14.23 2.11 35.19
N ARG A 82 13.24 1.76 34.38
CA ARG A 82 12.00 1.13 34.85
C ARG A 82 12.24 -0.27 35.39
N ALA A 83 13.00 -1.13 34.69
CA ALA A 83 13.34 -2.48 35.14
C ALA A 83 14.03 -2.46 36.50
N ALA A 84 15.02 -1.59 36.66
CA ALA A 84 15.77 -1.41 37.90
C ALA A 84 14.93 -0.82 39.05
N ALA A 85 13.88 -0.07 38.74
CA ALA A 85 12.96 0.48 39.73
C ALA A 85 11.92 -0.56 40.20
N VAL A 86 11.47 -1.43 39.29
CA VAL A 86 10.46 -2.45 39.56
C VAL A 86 11.06 -3.65 40.29
N ASP A 87 12.21 -4.18 39.85
CA ASP A 87 12.97 -5.20 40.57
C ASP A 87 14.45 -4.77 40.73
N PRO A 88 14.79 -4.10 41.85
CA PRO A 88 16.16 -3.69 42.14
C PRO A 88 17.14 -4.86 42.34
N SER A 89 16.64 -6.07 42.59
CA SER A 89 17.46 -7.27 42.86
C SER A 89 17.92 -7.98 41.58
N TYR A 90 17.26 -7.70 40.45
CA TYR A 90 17.57 -8.30 39.16
C TYR A 90 18.88 -7.76 38.56
N GLN A 91 19.98 -8.49 38.81
CA GLN A 91 21.34 -8.12 38.38
C GLN A 91 21.49 -7.84 36.88
N PRO A 92 20.89 -8.63 35.94
CA PRO A 92 21.06 -8.39 34.50
C PRO A 92 20.55 -7.02 34.02
N ALA A 93 19.57 -6.41 34.69
CA ALA A 93 19.14 -5.04 34.38
C ALA A 93 20.28 -4.03 34.60
N TRP A 94 20.93 -4.11 35.76
CA TRP A 94 22.06 -3.26 36.10
C TRP A 94 23.28 -3.50 35.21
N GLU A 95 23.55 -4.75 34.82
CA GLU A 95 24.62 -5.09 33.87
C GLU A 95 24.39 -4.45 32.51
N THR A 96 23.18 -4.61 31.96
CA THR A 96 22.80 -4.05 30.66
C THR A 96 22.80 -2.52 30.70
N GLN A 97 22.33 -1.92 31.80
CA GLN A 97 22.34 -0.48 32.01
C GLN A 97 23.77 0.08 32.09
N LEU A 98 24.68 -0.62 32.76
CA LEU A 98 26.08 -0.22 32.81
C LEU A 98 26.74 -0.30 31.43
N GLN A 99 26.45 -1.35 30.65
CA GLN A 99 26.92 -1.48 29.27
C GLN A 99 26.42 -0.33 28.38
N LEU A 100 25.16 0.06 28.51
CA LEU A 100 24.58 1.21 27.81
C LEU A 100 25.28 2.52 28.18
N TYR A 101 25.55 2.75 29.46
CA TYR A 101 26.27 3.94 29.88
C TYR A 101 27.72 3.96 29.39
N TYR A 102 28.42 2.81 29.40
CA TYR A 102 29.74 2.70 28.82
C TYR A 102 29.76 2.92 27.31
N SER A 103 28.76 2.46 26.55
CA SER A 103 28.69 2.73 25.12
C SER A 103 28.58 4.23 24.84
N PHE A 104 27.68 4.95 25.52
CA PHE A 104 27.58 6.40 25.42
C PHE A 104 28.86 7.14 25.84
N LEU A 105 29.49 6.70 26.93
CA LEU A 105 30.73 7.31 27.43
C LEU A 105 31.90 7.08 26.46
N ARG A 106 31.95 5.94 25.77
CA ARG A 106 32.92 5.62 24.71
C ARG A 106 32.67 6.44 23.45
N GLU A 107 31.42 6.64 23.06
CA GLU A 107 31.03 7.46 21.89
C GLU A 107 31.36 8.94 22.07
N HIS A 108 31.30 9.47 23.30
CA HIS A 108 31.69 10.85 23.54
C HIS A 108 33.17 11.07 23.16
N VAL A 109 33.46 12.06 22.33
CA VAL A 109 34.83 12.39 21.93
C VAL A 109 35.23 13.71 22.59
N PHE A 110 36.32 13.71 23.36
CA PHE A 110 36.89 14.97 23.84
C PHE A 110 37.43 15.78 22.66
N ALA A 111 37.49 17.11 22.79
CA ALA A 111 38.16 17.93 21.80
C ALA A 111 39.65 17.51 21.69
N ASN A 112 40.01 16.83 20.60
CA ASN A 112 41.28 16.11 20.47
C ASN A 112 42.52 17.01 20.24
N ALA A 113 42.34 18.30 19.98
CA ALA A 113 43.48 19.21 19.81
C ALA A 113 43.10 20.65 20.13
N PHE A 114 43.28 21.05 21.39
CA PHE A 114 43.35 22.49 21.69
C PHE A 114 44.55 23.07 20.95
N PRO A 115 44.36 24.13 20.13
CA PRO A 115 45.45 24.71 19.36
C PRO A 115 46.51 25.29 20.31
N VAL A 116 47.76 24.90 20.09
CA VAL A 116 48.91 25.36 20.89
C VAL A 116 49.42 26.69 20.34
N ILE A 117 49.55 27.68 21.22
CA ILE A 117 50.19 28.96 20.89
C ILE A 117 51.70 28.81 21.00
N ARG A 118 52.44 29.12 19.93
CA ARG A 118 53.91 29.10 19.92
C ARG A 118 54.47 30.49 20.18
N GLU A 119 55.65 30.54 20.81
CA GLU A 119 56.39 31.79 21.00
C GLU A 119 56.77 32.47 19.67
N THR A 120 56.87 31.70 18.58
CA THR A 120 57.17 32.21 17.23
C THR A 120 55.96 32.78 16.50
N ASP A 121 54.74 32.64 17.04
CA ASP A 121 53.52 33.10 16.37
C ASP A 121 53.40 34.62 16.37
N ASN A 122 52.87 35.20 15.29
CA ASN A 122 52.58 36.63 15.24
C ASN A 122 51.36 36.99 16.11
N VAL A 123 51.22 38.27 16.46
CA VAL A 123 50.17 38.77 17.38
C VAL A 123 48.76 38.47 16.86
N VAL A 124 48.54 38.51 15.55
CA VAL A 124 47.25 38.23 14.91
C VAL A 124 46.88 36.75 15.08
N THR A 125 47.82 35.84 14.81
CA THR A 125 47.68 34.40 15.00
C THR A 125 47.39 34.07 16.46
N ARG A 126 48.09 34.71 17.41
CA ARG A 126 47.85 34.49 18.85
C ARG A 126 46.46 34.90 19.29
N ARG A 127 45.97 36.08 18.87
CA ARG A 127 44.60 36.54 19.17
C ARG A 127 43.56 35.59 18.60
N ARG A 128 43.73 35.17 17.34
CA ARG A 128 42.85 34.20 16.70
C ARG A 128 42.82 32.86 17.47
N THR A 129 43.99 32.38 17.92
CA THR A 129 44.06 31.14 18.70
C THR A 129 43.41 31.29 20.07
N VAL A 130 43.54 32.43 20.74
CA VAL A 130 42.84 32.76 22.01
C VAL A 130 41.32 32.71 21.82
N GLU A 131 40.80 33.31 20.77
CA GLU A 131 39.36 33.26 20.44
C GLU A 131 38.88 31.82 20.20
N VAL A 132 39.65 31.03 19.44
CA VAL A 132 39.34 29.61 19.18
C VAL A 132 39.37 28.80 20.48
N LEU A 133 40.38 28.98 21.34
CA LEU A 133 40.47 28.29 22.63
C LEU A 133 39.28 28.63 23.53
N SER A 134 38.88 29.91 23.59
CA SER A 134 37.73 30.35 24.38
C SER A 134 36.42 29.74 23.87
N ALA A 135 36.23 29.66 22.55
CA ALA A 135 35.05 29.08 21.94
C ALA A 135 34.97 27.56 22.18
N LEU A 136 36.09 26.84 22.02
CA LEU A 136 36.15 25.40 22.29
C LEU A 136 35.88 25.09 23.76
N ALA A 137 36.51 25.84 24.69
CA ALA A 137 36.29 25.66 26.12
C ALA A 137 34.83 25.89 26.51
N SER A 138 34.21 26.96 26.02
CA SER A 138 32.80 27.28 26.30
C SER A 138 31.83 26.20 25.81
N THR A 139 32.10 25.67 24.62
CA THR A 139 31.28 24.60 24.02
C THR A 139 31.37 23.32 24.85
N GLU A 140 32.58 22.91 25.25
CA GLU A 140 32.77 21.69 26.03
C GLU A 140 32.23 21.82 27.47
N ILE A 141 32.36 23.00 28.09
CA ILE A 141 31.79 23.28 29.43
C ILE A 141 30.27 23.10 29.45
N ALA A 142 29.58 23.49 28.37
CA ALA A 142 28.12 23.37 28.28
C ALA A 142 27.63 21.91 28.36
N GLU A 143 28.43 20.96 27.89
CA GLU A 143 28.05 19.54 27.83
C GLU A 143 28.71 18.68 28.91
N ILE A 144 29.84 19.10 29.50
CA ILE A 144 30.62 18.28 30.45
C ILE A 144 29.80 17.83 31.66
N GLY A 145 28.86 18.66 32.13
CA GLY A 145 27.97 18.35 33.24
C GLY A 145 27.04 17.16 32.95
N LYS A 146 26.53 17.06 31.72
CA LYS A 146 25.71 15.93 31.26
C LYS A 146 26.50 14.63 31.32
N TRP A 147 27.72 14.63 30.78
CA TRP A 147 28.59 13.45 30.76
C TRP A 147 29.05 13.02 32.15
N ARG A 148 29.34 13.98 33.03
CA ARG A 148 29.62 13.69 34.45
C ARG A 148 28.43 13.02 35.13
N SER A 149 27.21 13.52 34.89
CA SER A 149 25.98 12.91 35.42
C SER A 149 25.81 11.47 34.92
N LEU A 150 26.11 11.21 33.65
CA LEU A 150 26.04 9.87 33.07
C LEU A 150 27.09 8.92 33.69
N ALA A 151 28.32 9.39 33.89
CA ALA A 151 29.35 8.63 34.60
C ALA A 151 28.96 8.32 36.05
N ALA A 152 28.31 9.25 36.76
CA ALA A 152 27.78 9.00 38.10
C ALA A 152 26.65 7.95 38.11
N LYS A 153 25.78 7.94 37.09
CA LYS A 153 24.80 6.85 36.91
C LYS A 153 25.49 5.49 36.70
N ALA A 154 26.56 5.44 35.90
CA ALA A 154 27.38 4.23 35.72
C ALA A 154 28.02 3.77 37.04
N THR A 155 28.55 4.69 37.86
CA THR A 155 29.07 4.38 39.20
C THR A 155 27.98 3.75 40.08
N SER A 156 26.78 4.31 40.06
CA SER A 156 25.64 3.79 40.82
C SER A 156 25.25 2.38 40.37
N ALA A 157 25.16 2.14 39.06
CA ALA A 157 24.86 0.82 38.51
C ALA A 157 25.93 -0.22 38.88
N ALA A 158 27.21 0.12 38.73
CA ALA A 158 28.32 -0.77 39.10
C ALA A 158 28.33 -1.12 40.60
N ARG A 159 28.02 -0.16 41.47
CA ARG A 159 27.89 -0.41 42.92
C ARG A 159 26.75 -1.39 43.23
N LYS A 160 25.64 -1.32 42.49
CA LYS A 160 24.50 -2.26 42.65
C LYS A 160 24.86 -3.68 42.23
N LEU A 161 25.77 -3.82 41.26
CA LEU A 161 26.33 -5.10 40.82
C LEU A 161 27.30 -5.73 41.82
N GLN A 162 27.75 -4.97 42.83
CA GLN A 162 28.82 -5.38 43.76
C GLN A 162 30.13 -5.78 43.04
N ASP A 163 30.35 -5.25 41.83
CA ASP A 163 31.54 -5.49 41.03
C ASP A 163 32.57 -4.38 41.30
N ALA A 164 33.55 -4.68 42.14
CA ALA A 164 34.56 -3.73 42.59
C ALA A 164 35.45 -3.20 41.45
N GLU A 165 35.67 -3.99 40.39
CA GLU A 165 36.50 -3.58 39.25
C GLU A 165 35.73 -2.60 38.36
N LYS A 166 34.45 -2.90 38.08
CA LYS A 166 33.57 -2.00 37.32
C LYS A 166 33.26 -0.73 38.11
N GLU A 167 33.05 -0.80 39.42
CA GLU A 167 32.84 0.38 40.26
C GLU A 167 34.07 1.29 40.24
N ALA A 168 35.28 0.73 40.39
CA ALA A 168 36.53 1.50 40.31
C ALA A 168 36.70 2.16 38.93
N THR A 169 36.34 1.45 37.86
CA THR A 169 36.41 1.98 36.49
C THR A 169 35.42 3.14 36.29
N ALA A 170 34.15 2.96 36.65
CA ALA A 170 33.13 3.98 36.55
C ALA A 170 33.44 5.22 37.40
N GLN A 171 33.92 5.03 38.65
CA GLN A 171 34.40 6.12 39.51
C GLN A 171 35.58 6.87 38.88
N GLY A 172 36.53 6.14 38.26
CA GLY A 172 37.64 6.74 37.55
C GLY A 172 37.18 7.63 36.40
N VAL A 173 36.17 7.19 35.64
CA VAL A 173 35.56 7.98 34.56
C VAL A 173 34.81 9.19 35.10
N GLU A 174 34.06 9.05 36.20
CA GLU A 174 33.37 10.17 36.85
C GLU A 174 34.35 11.25 37.33
N GLN A 175 35.45 10.85 37.98
CA GLN A 175 36.51 11.75 38.41
C GLN A 175 37.20 12.44 37.23
N LEU A 176 37.43 11.71 36.13
CA LEU A 176 37.98 12.25 34.90
C LEU A 176 37.10 13.39 34.35
N TYR A 177 35.77 13.20 34.26
CA TYR A 177 34.87 14.26 33.81
C TYR A 177 34.82 15.46 34.77
N ALA A 178 34.92 15.22 36.09
CA ALA A 178 34.97 16.29 37.08
C ALA A 178 36.26 17.13 36.93
N GLU A 179 37.41 16.47 36.79
CA GLU A 179 38.71 17.15 36.61
C GLU A 179 38.79 17.85 35.25
N ARG A 180 38.25 17.24 34.18
CA ARG A 180 38.12 17.86 32.87
C ARG A 180 37.33 19.17 32.94
N GLY A 181 36.20 19.18 33.63
CA GLY A 181 35.41 20.39 33.86
C GLY A 181 36.19 21.49 34.60
N ARG A 182 36.96 21.12 35.62
CA ARG A 182 37.83 22.05 36.35
C ARG A 182 38.92 22.64 35.45
N LEU A 183 39.60 21.81 34.66
CA LEU A 183 40.64 22.23 33.73
C LEU A 183 40.10 23.15 32.62
N LEU A 184 38.86 22.96 32.16
CA LEU A 184 38.22 23.84 31.17
C LEU A 184 37.90 25.24 31.74
N LEU A 185 37.50 25.31 33.01
CA LEU A 185 37.32 26.60 33.70
C LEU A 185 38.67 27.32 33.87
N GLU A 186 39.69 26.60 34.32
CA GLU A 186 41.06 27.12 34.43
C GLU A 186 41.62 27.56 33.07
N LEU A 187 41.32 26.81 31.99
CA LEU A 187 41.66 27.18 30.63
C LEU A 187 41.00 28.52 30.25
N THR A 188 39.73 28.71 30.57
CA THR A 188 39.00 29.95 30.25
C THR A 188 39.62 31.16 30.96
N GLU A 189 39.93 31.02 32.26
CA GLU A 189 40.62 32.07 33.03
C GLU A 189 42.00 32.39 32.47
N ARG A 190 42.80 31.37 32.13
CA ARG A 190 44.15 31.53 31.57
C ARG A 190 44.14 32.09 30.15
N VAL A 191 43.18 31.70 29.31
CA VAL A 191 42.97 32.25 27.97
C VAL A 191 42.62 33.73 28.04
N GLN A 192 41.74 34.13 28.97
CA GLN A 192 41.39 35.54 29.18
C GLN A 192 42.57 36.36 29.73
N ALA A 193 43.29 35.84 30.73
CA ALA A 193 44.47 36.49 31.29
C ALA A 193 45.58 36.67 30.24
N TYR A 194 45.85 35.62 29.44
CA TYR A 194 46.82 35.68 28.34
C TYR A 194 46.36 36.64 27.24
N GLY A 195 45.09 36.59 26.84
CA GLY A 195 44.50 37.49 25.86
C GLY A 195 44.63 38.97 26.24
N ASN A 196 44.37 39.30 27.51
CA ASN A 196 44.55 40.64 28.06
C ASN A 196 46.01 41.11 28.08
N SER A 197 46.98 40.18 28.09
CA SER A 197 48.41 40.49 28.06
C SER A 197 48.94 40.86 26.66
N LEU A 198 48.15 40.66 25.60
CA LEU A 198 48.56 40.90 24.20
C LEU A 198 48.47 42.39 23.83
N SER A 199 49.52 43.16 24.15
CA SER A 199 49.66 44.59 23.82
C SER A 199 50.85 44.86 22.90
N GLY A 200 50.57 45.31 21.67
CA GLY A 200 51.61 45.57 20.65
C GLY A 200 52.37 44.28 20.31
N VAL A 201 53.70 44.28 20.48
CA VAL A 201 54.59 43.13 20.24
C VAL A 201 54.84 42.31 21.54
N PHE A 202 54.38 42.80 22.70
CA PHE A 202 54.68 42.21 24.01
C PHE A 202 53.60 41.22 24.47
N PHE A 203 54.01 40.17 25.16
CA PHE A 203 53.18 39.14 25.77
C PHE A 203 53.87 38.57 27.01
N SER A 204 53.10 37.97 27.92
CA SER A 204 53.67 37.30 29.10
C SER A 204 54.06 35.85 28.77
N THR A 205 55.34 35.53 28.91
CA THR A 205 55.87 34.15 28.77
C THR A 205 55.39 33.24 29.91
N GLU A 206 55.20 33.79 31.11
CA GLU A 206 54.66 33.08 32.26
C GLU A 206 53.20 32.64 32.02
N LEU A 207 52.34 33.56 31.55
CA LEU A 207 50.95 33.25 31.24
C LEU A 207 50.84 32.27 30.06
N LEU A 208 51.75 32.35 29.08
CA LEU A 208 51.83 31.40 27.98
C LEU A 208 52.20 29.99 28.48
N SER A 209 53.19 29.89 29.37
CA SER A 209 53.62 28.62 29.97
C SER A 209 52.47 27.97 30.76
N GLN A 210 51.78 28.75 31.59
CA GLN A 210 50.60 28.29 32.34
C GLN A 210 49.47 27.83 31.40
N LEU A 211 49.17 28.59 30.35
CA LEU A 211 48.17 28.21 29.34
C LEU A 211 48.55 26.88 28.65
N GLN A 212 49.81 26.72 28.25
CA GLN A 212 50.31 25.50 27.63
C GLN A 212 50.30 24.29 28.58
N GLU A 213 50.50 24.50 29.88
CA GLU A 213 50.39 23.45 30.89
C GLU A 213 48.94 22.94 31.01
N THR A 214 47.95 23.84 31.04
CA THR A 214 46.53 23.44 31.07
C THR A 214 46.13 22.69 29.81
N ILE A 215 46.58 23.14 28.63
CA ILE A 215 46.34 22.44 27.37
C ILE A 215 46.95 21.02 27.39
N ARG A 216 48.15 20.86 27.97
CA ARG A 216 48.78 19.53 28.14
C ARG A 216 47.98 18.62 29.07
N LYS A 217 47.57 19.11 30.25
CA LYS A 217 46.71 18.35 31.19
C LYS A 217 45.40 17.93 30.54
N LEU A 218 44.79 18.82 29.74
CA LEU A 218 43.60 18.51 28.95
C LEU A 218 43.87 17.39 27.92
N ALA A 219 45.02 17.38 27.25
CA ALA A 219 45.39 16.30 26.34
C ALA A 219 45.58 14.94 27.06
N GLU A 220 46.22 14.94 28.24
CA GLU A 220 46.41 13.73 29.05
C GLU A 220 45.07 13.10 29.49
N GLN A 221 44.04 13.91 29.75
CA GLN A 221 42.70 13.41 30.08
C GLN A 221 42.09 12.57 28.94
N HIS A 222 42.41 12.87 27.68
CA HIS A 222 41.94 12.09 26.54
C HIS A 222 42.56 10.69 26.50
N GLU A 223 43.87 10.59 26.75
CA GLU A 223 44.55 9.30 26.85
C GLU A 223 44.04 8.47 28.03
N LEU A 224 43.85 9.13 29.18
CA LEU A 224 43.32 8.47 30.38
C LEU A 224 41.89 7.95 30.17
N LYS A 225 41.02 8.72 29.49
CA LYS A 225 39.68 8.28 29.10
C LYS A 225 39.73 6.98 28.30
N THR A 226 40.55 6.97 27.25
CA THR A 226 40.70 5.84 26.35
C THR A 226 41.16 4.61 27.14
N ARG A 227 42.14 4.77 28.02
CA ARG A 227 42.68 3.69 28.87
C ARG A 227 41.66 3.14 29.87
N LEU A 228 40.84 3.99 30.48
CA LEU A 228 39.81 3.57 31.44
C LEU A 228 38.70 2.78 30.75
N LEU A 229 38.27 3.20 29.56
CA LEU A 229 37.15 2.59 28.84
C LEU A 229 37.56 1.43 27.90
N SER A 230 38.86 1.21 27.68
CA SER A 230 39.40 0.15 26.81
C SER A 230 39.67 -1.19 27.51
N LYS A 231 39.50 -1.28 28.84
CA LYS A 231 39.87 -2.48 29.63
C LYS A 231 38.90 -3.66 29.53
N GLU A 232 37.79 -3.52 28.83
CA GLU A 232 36.82 -4.59 28.63
C GLU A 232 36.59 -4.83 27.14
N GLU A 233 37.17 -5.91 26.61
CA GLU A 233 36.53 -6.80 25.64
C GLU A 233 36.99 -8.25 25.95
N PRO A 234 36.05 -9.21 25.95
CA PRO A 234 35.47 -9.66 24.70
C PRO A 234 34.04 -9.15 24.60
N VAL A 235 33.83 -8.17 23.72
CA VAL A 235 32.62 -8.21 22.90
C VAL A 235 32.76 -9.53 22.17
N ASP A 236 32.03 -10.53 22.63
CA ASP A 236 31.87 -11.76 21.88
C ASP A 236 31.49 -11.30 20.47
N SER A 237 32.38 -11.59 19.54
CA SER A 237 32.27 -11.25 18.15
C SER A 237 31.16 -12.14 17.55
N MET A 238 29.92 -11.93 18.00
CA MET A 238 28.70 -12.14 17.24
C MET A 238 28.34 -10.87 16.45
N GLN A 239 29.33 -10.01 16.17
CA GLN A 239 29.46 -9.60 14.78
C GLN A 239 29.89 -10.85 13.99
N GLU A 240 28.94 -11.77 13.80
CA GLU A 240 28.79 -12.33 12.47
C GLU A 240 28.80 -11.09 11.57
N LYS A 241 29.94 -10.86 10.90
CA LYS A 241 29.86 -10.37 9.54
C LYS A 241 28.85 -11.31 8.91
N LYS A 242 27.57 -10.91 8.88
CA LYS A 242 26.57 -11.54 8.04
C LYS A 242 27.19 -11.45 6.66
N GLY A 243 27.91 -12.50 6.27
CA GLY A 243 28.05 -12.82 4.87
C GLY A 243 26.63 -12.76 4.35
N GLU A 244 26.42 -12.04 3.26
CA GLU A 244 25.10 -12.02 2.64
C GLU A 244 24.67 -13.48 2.49
N LYS A 245 23.54 -13.83 3.12
CA LYS A 245 22.98 -15.19 3.05
C LYS A 245 22.95 -15.61 1.58
N ALA A 246 23.29 -16.86 1.27
CA ALA A 246 23.25 -17.35 -0.10
C ALA A 246 21.84 -17.15 -0.69
N ALA A 247 21.73 -16.96 -2.01
CA ALA A 247 20.45 -16.69 -2.67
C ALA A 247 19.41 -17.80 -2.40
N LEU A 248 19.85 -19.06 -2.29
CA LEU A 248 18.99 -20.19 -1.92
C LEU A 248 18.49 -20.11 -0.47
N GLU A 249 19.29 -19.62 0.48
CA GLU A 249 18.84 -19.43 1.86
C GLU A 249 17.84 -18.27 1.95
N GLN A 250 18.08 -17.18 1.23
CA GLN A 250 17.13 -16.06 1.15
C GLN A 250 15.80 -16.46 0.48
N LEU A 251 15.84 -17.42 -0.44
CA LEU A 251 14.64 -17.99 -1.05
C LEU A 251 13.79 -18.77 -0.02
N GLU A 252 14.43 -19.47 0.93
CA GLU A 252 13.71 -20.16 2.02
C GLU A 252 13.03 -19.19 2.99
N ASP A 253 13.63 -18.02 3.21
CA ASP A 253 13.05 -16.95 4.03
C ASP A 253 11.76 -16.35 3.41
N LEU A 254 11.48 -16.58 2.12
CA LEU A 254 10.23 -16.13 1.51
C LEU A 254 9.02 -16.90 2.05
N ILE A 255 7.96 -16.18 2.35
CA ILE A 255 6.70 -16.75 2.81
C ILE A 255 6.01 -17.48 1.65
N GLY A 256 5.57 -18.71 1.89
CA GLY A 256 4.81 -19.50 0.90
C GLY A 256 5.62 -19.93 -0.32
N LEU A 257 4.96 -20.00 -1.47
CA LEU A 257 5.58 -20.29 -2.78
C LEU A 257 6.36 -21.63 -2.85
N GLU A 258 5.95 -22.65 -2.09
CA GLU A 258 6.72 -23.90 -1.95
C GLU A 258 7.01 -24.61 -3.28
N GLU A 259 6.04 -24.64 -4.20
CA GLU A 259 6.25 -25.20 -5.55
C GLU A 259 7.32 -24.42 -6.34
N ILE A 260 7.33 -23.09 -6.20
CA ILE A 260 8.31 -22.22 -6.85
C ILE A 260 9.68 -22.41 -6.23
N LYS A 261 9.78 -22.47 -4.90
CA LYS A 261 11.02 -22.77 -4.19
C LYS A 261 11.60 -24.09 -4.67
N GLN A 262 10.78 -25.14 -4.74
CA GLN A 262 11.21 -26.45 -5.24
C GLN A 262 11.71 -26.38 -6.70
N ARG A 263 11.00 -25.67 -7.59
CA ARG A 263 11.43 -25.50 -8.99
C ARG A 263 12.75 -24.73 -9.11
N VAL A 264 12.96 -23.69 -8.30
CA VAL A 264 14.23 -22.95 -8.27
C VAL A 264 15.36 -23.82 -7.71
N ARG A 265 15.11 -24.64 -6.68
CA ARG A 265 16.09 -25.61 -6.18
C ARG A 265 16.48 -26.62 -7.26
N GLN A 266 15.51 -27.15 -7.99
CA GLN A 266 15.78 -28.08 -9.11
C GLN A 266 16.61 -27.41 -10.21
N LEU A 267 16.31 -26.15 -10.55
CA LEU A 267 17.10 -25.36 -11.49
C LEU A 267 18.54 -25.18 -10.98
N ALA A 268 18.73 -24.78 -9.71
CA ALA A 268 20.05 -24.61 -9.11
C ALA A 268 20.86 -25.91 -9.13
N GLN A 269 20.26 -27.03 -8.73
CA GLN A 269 20.89 -28.35 -8.75
C GLN A 269 21.30 -28.78 -10.16
N PHE A 270 20.43 -28.55 -11.14
CA PHE A 270 20.74 -28.86 -12.54
C PHE A 270 21.91 -28.02 -13.07
N LEU A 271 21.96 -26.72 -12.75
CA LEU A 271 23.04 -25.82 -13.13
C LEU A 271 24.38 -26.21 -12.47
N GLN A 272 24.37 -26.55 -11.17
CA GLN A 272 25.53 -27.07 -10.45
C GLN A 272 26.05 -28.38 -11.06
N TYR A 273 25.15 -29.31 -11.37
CA TYR A 273 25.51 -30.57 -12.03
C TYR A 273 26.22 -30.33 -13.38
N ARG A 274 25.75 -29.36 -14.16
CA ARG A 274 26.39 -28.98 -15.42
C ARG A 274 27.79 -28.41 -15.21
N GLN A 275 27.97 -27.49 -14.27
CA GLN A 275 29.29 -26.92 -13.97
C GLN A 275 30.30 -28.03 -13.63
N LEU A 276 29.89 -28.99 -12.79
CA LEU A 276 30.71 -30.16 -12.47
C LEU A 276 31.03 -31.04 -13.70
N ARG A 277 30.12 -31.12 -14.68
CA ARG A 277 30.37 -31.83 -15.95
C ARG A 277 31.40 -31.10 -16.80
N GLU A 278 31.29 -29.78 -16.92
CA GLU A 278 32.20 -28.94 -17.70
C GLU A 278 33.61 -28.94 -17.10
N GLU A 279 33.74 -28.87 -15.77
CA GLU A 279 35.01 -29.05 -15.06
C GLU A 279 35.67 -30.40 -15.37
N LYS A 280 34.86 -31.43 -15.62
CA LYS A 280 35.30 -32.78 -16.01
C LYS A 280 35.47 -32.96 -17.52
N GLY A 281 35.35 -31.90 -18.31
CA GLY A 281 35.51 -31.90 -19.77
C GLY A 281 34.32 -32.43 -20.56
N TRP A 282 33.15 -32.62 -19.93
CA TRP A 282 31.93 -33.03 -20.61
C TRP A 282 31.08 -31.81 -20.96
N HIS A 283 31.06 -31.43 -22.24
CA HIS A 283 30.30 -30.29 -22.73
C HIS A 283 28.93 -30.70 -23.31
N MET A 284 27.92 -29.85 -23.13
CA MET A 284 26.65 -29.95 -23.88
C MET A 284 26.75 -29.13 -25.17
N GLN A 285 26.12 -29.61 -26.25
CA GLN A 285 26.10 -28.91 -27.54
C GLN A 285 24.99 -27.85 -27.62
N ASP A 286 23.91 -28.03 -26.87
CA ASP A 286 22.79 -27.08 -26.82
C ASP A 286 22.95 -26.08 -25.68
N GLU A 287 22.68 -24.80 -25.96
CA GLU A 287 22.62 -23.75 -24.94
C GLU A 287 21.35 -23.88 -24.09
N LEU A 288 21.50 -23.63 -22.79
CA LEU A 288 20.38 -23.63 -21.86
C LEU A 288 19.55 -22.36 -22.00
N PRO A 289 18.20 -22.47 -22.05
CA PRO A 289 17.34 -21.31 -21.96
C PRO A 289 17.39 -20.74 -20.54
N LEU A 290 18.28 -19.77 -20.32
CA LEU A 290 18.40 -19.06 -19.05
C LEU A 290 17.34 -17.96 -18.89
N HIS A 291 16.70 -17.55 -19.98
CA HIS A 291 15.65 -16.55 -20.00
C HIS A 291 14.35 -17.09 -19.38
N LEU A 292 13.71 -16.30 -18.53
CA LEU A 292 12.57 -16.73 -17.72
C LEU A 292 11.34 -15.88 -17.96
N VAL A 293 10.17 -16.46 -17.68
CA VAL A 293 8.89 -15.76 -17.66
C VAL A 293 8.25 -15.96 -16.29
N LEU A 294 8.00 -14.86 -15.56
CA LEU A 294 7.34 -14.85 -14.26
C LEU A 294 5.90 -14.35 -14.42
N MET A 295 4.92 -15.23 -14.25
CA MET A 295 3.50 -14.93 -14.37
C MET A 295 2.82 -14.92 -13.01
N GLY A 296 1.91 -13.98 -12.78
CA GLY A 296 1.09 -13.95 -11.57
C GLY A 296 0.47 -12.59 -11.33
N ASN A 297 -0.47 -12.51 -10.38
CA ASN A 297 -1.15 -11.28 -10.01
C ASN A 297 -0.21 -10.26 -9.34
N PRO A 298 -0.63 -9.01 -9.11
CA PRO A 298 0.23 -8.00 -8.50
C PRO A 298 0.54 -8.43 -7.07
N GLY A 299 1.77 -8.17 -6.61
CA GLY A 299 2.17 -8.49 -5.24
C GLY A 299 2.38 -9.98 -4.93
N THR A 300 2.44 -10.87 -5.92
CA THR A 300 2.83 -12.29 -5.72
C THR A 300 4.34 -12.51 -5.56
N GLY A 301 5.15 -11.46 -5.68
CA GLY A 301 6.60 -11.52 -5.48
C GLY A 301 7.46 -11.69 -6.76
N LYS A 302 6.91 -11.43 -7.97
CA LYS A 302 7.64 -11.55 -9.24
C LYS A 302 9.00 -10.84 -9.25
N THR A 303 9.03 -9.55 -8.91
CA THR A 303 10.26 -8.74 -8.86
C THR A 303 11.24 -9.26 -7.80
N THR A 304 10.73 -9.69 -6.63
CA THR A 304 11.54 -10.26 -5.55
C THR A 304 12.20 -11.57 -5.99
N LEU A 305 11.44 -12.47 -6.62
CA LEU A 305 11.95 -13.74 -7.15
C LEU A 305 12.98 -13.51 -8.26
N ALA A 306 12.73 -12.58 -9.18
CA ALA A 306 13.67 -12.23 -10.25
C ALA A 306 15.03 -11.77 -9.68
N ARG A 307 15.01 -10.96 -8.61
CA ARG A 307 16.22 -10.48 -7.95
C ARG A 307 17.00 -11.61 -7.28
N LEU A 308 16.30 -12.56 -6.66
CA LEU A 308 16.93 -13.76 -6.07
C LEU A 308 17.55 -14.65 -7.15
N ILE A 309 16.85 -14.84 -8.28
CA ILE A 309 17.38 -15.62 -9.41
C ILE A 309 18.62 -14.94 -10.01
N ALA A 310 18.63 -13.61 -10.14
CA ALA A 310 19.81 -12.86 -10.60
C ALA A 310 21.03 -13.10 -9.70
N ARG A 311 20.83 -13.08 -8.38
CA ARG A 311 21.88 -13.41 -7.40
C ARG A 311 22.31 -14.86 -7.50
N LEU A 312 21.37 -15.79 -7.60
CA LEU A 312 21.63 -17.22 -7.78
C LEU A 312 22.50 -17.49 -9.02
N TYR A 313 22.18 -16.88 -10.15
CA TYR A 313 22.97 -17.03 -11.38
C TYR A 313 24.39 -16.49 -11.23
N HIS A 314 24.58 -15.42 -10.46
CA HIS A 314 25.91 -14.90 -10.14
C HIS A 314 26.69 -15.82 -9.21
N GLU A 315 26.06 -16.31 -8.13
CA GLU A 315 26.66 -17.27 -7.19
C GLU A 315 27.10 -18.57 -7.88
N LEU A 316 26.36 -19.00 -8.91
CA LEU A 316 26.69 -20.16 -9.75
C LEU A 316 27.69 -19.85 -10.88
N GLY A 317 28.19 -18.61 -10.97
CA GLY A 317 29.18 -18.21 -11.97
C GLY A 317 28.66 -18.10 -13.41
N LEU A 318 27.34 -18.11 -13.62
CA LEU A 318 26.73 -17.95 -14.95
C LEU A 318 26.70 -16.49 -15.40
N LEU A 319 26.66 -15.56 -14.43
CA LEU A 319 26.64 -14.13 -14.64
C LEU A 319 27.80 -13.48 -13.86
N GLU A 320 28.51 -12.55 -14.52
CA GLU A 320 29.60 -11.80 -13.88
C GLU A 320 29.11 -10.95 -12.70
N LYS A 321 27.84 -10.52 -12.71
CA LYS A 321 27.21 -9.65 -11.73
C LYS A 321 25.85 -10.20 -11.31
N GLY A 322 25.55 -10.16 -10.01
CA GLY A 322 24.20 -10.43 -9.46
C GLY A 322 23.22 -9.26 -9.60
N GLN A 323 23.49 -8.33 -10.53
CA GLN A 323 22.70 -7.12 -10.72
C GLN A 323 21.46 -7.41 -11.59
N MET A 324 20.35 -6.79 -11.21
CA MET A 324 19.10 -6.78 -11.97
C MET A 324 18.77 -5.35 -12.36
N ILE A 325 18.52 -5.11 -13.65
CA ILE A 325 18.00 -3.86 -14.21
C ILE A 325 16.50 -4.04 -14.43
N GLU A 326 15.67 -3.31 -13.69
CA GLU A 326 14.21 -3.34 -13.79
C GLU A 326 13.71 -2.24 -14.72
N VAL A 327 12.90 -2.60 -15.71
CA VAL A 327 12.36 -1.69 -16.73
C VAL A 327 10.90 -2.02 -17.04
N ASP A 328 10.20 -1.04 -17.58
CA ASP A 328 8.84 -1.18 -18.13
C ASP A 328 8.78 -0.67 -19.58
N ARG A 329 7.59 -0.64 -20.18
CA ARG A 329 7.38 -0.13 -21.55
C ARG A 329 7.89 1.29 -21.76
N SER A 330 7.75 2.19 -20.78
CA SER A 330 8.14 3.60 -20.92
C SER A 330 9.66 3.79 -21.06
N HIS A 331 10.42 2.88 -20.45
CA HIS A 331 11.88 2.84 -20.55
C HIS A 331 12.35 2.30 -21.90
N LEU A 332 11.63 1.32 -22.46
CA LEU A 332 12.01 0.63 -23.70
C LEU A 332 11.58 1.41 -24.95
N VAL A 333 10.37 1.98 -24.96
CA VAL A 333 9.76 2.57 -26.16
C VAL A 333 10.00 4.07 -26.22
N GLY A 334 10.59 4.56 -27.31
CA GLY A 334 10.80 5.98 -27.58
C GLY A 334 9.56 6.68 -28.17
N ALA A 335 9.55 8.01 -28.12
CA ALA A 335 8.49 8.82 -28.75
C ALA A 335 8.76 9.08 -30.26
N TYR A 336 9.99 8.79 -30.72
CA TYR A 336 10.46 9.08 -32.06
C TYR A 336 11.07 7.83 -32.73
N VAL A 337 11.01 7.78 -34.07
CA VAL A 337 11.59 6.71 -34.89
C VAL A 337 13.09 6.55 -34.63
N GLY A 338 13.55 5.31 -34.45
CA GLY A 338 14.96 4.97 -34.14
C GLY A 338 15.36 5.10 -32.66
N GLN A 339 14.61 5.86 -31.85
CA GLN A 339 14.93 6.04 -30.42
C GLN A 339 14.71 4.74 -29.61
N THR A 340 13.72 3.94 -29.97
CA THR A 340 13.41 2.67 -29.30
C THR A 340 14.58 1.69 -29.35
N GLU A 341 15.20 1.50 -30.52
CA GLU A 341 16.34 0.59 -30.68
C GLU A 341 17.52 1.03 -29.81
N GLN A 342 17.81 2.33 -29.81
CA GLN A 342 18.89 2.89 -29.00
C GLN A 342 18.64 2.65 -27.50
N ARG A 343 17.43 2.91 -27.00
CA ARG A 343 17.06 2.70 -25.59
C ARG A 343 17.19 1.24 -25.18
N VAL A 344 16.68 0.31 -26.00
CA VAL A 344 16.80 -1.13 -25.74
C VAL A 344 18.28 -1.53 -25.66
N MET A 345 19.10 -1.08 -26.61
CA MET A 345 20.53 -1.42 -26.61
C MET A 345 21.32 -0.79 -25.46
N GLU A 346 20.96 0.41 -25.01
CA GLU A 346 21.55 1.03 -23.80
C GLU A 346 21.21 0.22 -22.54
N LEU A 347 19.97 -0.26 -22.42
CA LEU A 347 19.55 -1.13 -21.31
C LEU A 347 20.23 -2.49 -21.34
N VAL A 348 20.38 -3.09 -22.53
CA VAL A 348 21.15 -4.34 -22.71
C VAL A 348 22.61 -4.15 -22.30
N LYS A 349 23.24 -3.02 -22.67
CA LYS A 349 24.60 -2.68 -22.24
C LYS A 349 24.73 -2.57 -20.73
N GLN A 350 23.76 -1.95 -20.06
CA GLN A 350 23.73 -1.85 -18.60
C GLN A 350 23.52 -3.22 -17.94
N ALA A 351 22.70 -4.08 -18.55
CA ALA A 351 22.44 -5.43 -18.07
C ALA A 351 23.54 -6.44 -18.44
N ASN A 352 24.61 -6.05 -19.16
CA ASN A 352 25.69 -6.94 -19.53
C ASN A 352 26.38 -7.54 -18.28
N GLY A 353 26.48 -8.87 -18.26
CA GLY A 353 26.94 -9.65 -17.13
C GLY A 353 25.88 -9.84 -16.03
N GLY A 354 24.64 -9.40 -16.22
CA GLY A 354 23.55 -9.43 -15.24
C GLY A 354 22.19 -9.78 -15.85
N VAL A 355 21.12 -9.31 -15.20
CA VAL A 355 19.72 -9.59 -15.59
C VAL A 355 19.00 -8.32 -16.05
N LEU A 356 18.31 -8.38 -17.19
CA LEU A 356 17.32 -7.40 -17.64
C LEU A 356 15.92 -7.91 -17.33
N PHE A 357 15.23 -7.26 -16.40
CA PHE A 357 13.87 -7.60 -16.00
C PHE A 357 12.87 -6.61 -16.59
N ILE A 358 11.90 -7.12 -17.34
CA ILE A 358 10.85 -6.32 -17.99
C ILE A 358 9.52 -6.61 -17.31
N ASP A 359 9.03 -5.64 -16.54
CA ASP A 359 7.70 -5.74 -15.92
C ASP A 359 6.59 -5.38 -16.92
N GLU A 360 5.42 -6.00 -16.72
CA GLU A 360 4.26 -5.91 -17.62
C GLU A 360 4.63 -6.02 -19.11
N ALA A 361 5.45 -7.02 -19.47
CA ALA A 361 6.04 -7.15 -20.80
C ALA A 361 4.99 -7.23 -21.93
N TYR A 362 3.81 -7.80 -21.65
CA TYR A 362 2.67 -7.85 -22.58
C TYR A 362 2.25 -6.46 -23.08
N SER A 363 2.51 -5.40 -22.30
CA SER A 363 2.19 -4.03 -22.66
C SER A 363 2.94 -3.56 -23.91
N LEU A 364 4.07 -4.19 -24.28
CA LEU A 364 4.85 -3.88 -25.49
C LEU A 364 4.04 -4.11 -26.77
N LYS A 365 3.11 -5.06 -26.77
CA LYS A 365 2.26 -5.40 -27.93
C LYS A 365 0.78 -5.13 -27.60
N ARG A 366 0.27 -3.97 -28.01
CA ARG A 366 -1.16 -3.62 -27.89
C ARG A 366 -1.87 -3.85 -29.24
N PRO A 367 -3.02 -4.54 -29.27
CA PRO A 367 -3.71 -4.85 -30.52
C PRO A 367 -4.32 -3.63 -31.26
N ASP A 368 -4.61 -2.52 -30.56
CA ASP A 368 -5.53 -1.49 -31.09
C ASP A 368 -4.96 -0.07 -31.17
N SER A 369 -3.67 0.13 -31.48
CA SER A 369 -3.14 1.48 -31.66
C SER A 369 -2.22 1.58 -32.87
N SER A 370 -2.44 2.61 -33.70
CA SER A 370 -1.65 3.00 -34.87
C SER A 370 -0.17 3.31 -34.57
N GLY A 371 0.26 3.20 -33.31
CA GLY A 371 1.65 3.22 -32.83
C GLY A 371 2.23 1.84 -32.50
N SER A 372 1.65 0.76 -33.04
CA SER A 372 2.09 -0.64 -32.87
C SER A 372 3.54 -0.89 -33.30
N ASP A 373 4.06 -0.07 -34.21
CA ASP A 373 5.37 -0.28 -34.83
C ASP A 373 6.51 -0.12 -33.84
N TYR A 374 6.43 0.86 -32.92
CA TYR A 374 7.52 1.10 -31.96
C TYR A 374 7.65 -0.02 -30.92
N GLY A 375 6.54 -0.62 -30.49
CA GLY A 375 6.57 -1.73 -29.54
C GLY A 375 7.15 -3.00 -30.16
N GLN A 376 6.81 -3.26 -31.42
CA GLN A 376 7.35 -4.39 -32.17
C GLN A 376 8.87 -4.23 -32.43
N VAL A 377 9.32 -3.02 -32.77
CA VAL A 377 10.76 -2.71 -32.91
C VAL A 377 11.54 -2.99 -31.62
N ALA A 378 10.97 -2.68 -30.44
CA ALA A 378 11.60 -3.00 -29.17
C ALA A 378 11.79 -4.52 -28.98
N ILE A 379 10.76 -5.30 -29.32
CA ILE A 379 10.78 -6.76 -29.21
C ILE A 379 11.82 -7.33 -30.18
N ASP A 380 11.84 -6.88 -31.42
CA ASP A 380 12.72 -7.42 -32.45
C ASP A 380 14.19 -7.11 -32.12
N THR A 381 14.47 -5.91 -31.60
CA THR A 381 15.81 -5.52 -31.13
C THR A 381 16.25 -6.37 -29.93
N LEU A 382 15.34 -6.63 -28.97
CA LEU A 382 15.62 -7.48 -27.82
C LEU A 382 15.90 -8.93 -28.24
N VAL A 383 15.10 -9.48 -29.15
CA VAL A 383 15.30 -10.84 -29.71
C VAL A 383 16.63 -10.93 -30.46
N SER A 384 16.99 -9.89 -31.22
CA SER A 384 18.30 -9.81 -31.87
C SER A 384 19.42 -9.82 -30.83
N ALA A 385 19.34 -9.00 -29.79
CA ALA A 385 20.36 -8.92 -28.74
C ALA A 385 20.56 -10.25 -27.98
N MET A 386 19.49 -11.03 -27.79
CA MET A 386 19.55 -12.38 -27.18
C MET A 386 20.12 -13.45 -28.13
N THR A 387 19.97 -13.29 -29.45
CA THR A 387 20.29 -14.32 -30.45
C THR A 387 21.66 -14.12 -31.09
N SER A 388 21.96 -12.88 -31.49
CA SER A 388 23.08 -12.56 -32.36
C SER A 388 23.58 -11.16 -32.07
N GLY A 389 24.79 -11.05 -31.52
CA GLY A 389 25.40 -9.77 -31.18
C GLY A 389 26.52 -9.90 -30.16
N GLU A 390 27.15 -8.77 -29.83
CA GLU A 390 28.21 -8.67 -28.82
C GLU A 390 27.77 -9.15 -27.42
N TYR A 391 26.46 -9.05 -27.13
CA TYR A 391 25.87 -9.35 -25.83
C TYR A 391 25.18 -10.73 -25.76
N ALA A 392 25.15 -11.50 -26.85
CA ALA A 392 24.54 -12.83 -26.85
C ALA A 392 25.23 -13.74 -25.81
N GLY A 393 24.42 -14.39 -24.96
CA GLY A 393 24.91 -15.24 -23.87
C GLY A 393 25.56 -14.50 -22.69
N ARG A 394 25.64 -13.16 -22.71
CA ARG A 394 26.27 -12.35 -21.63
C ARG A 394 25.29 -11.72 -20.64
N PHE A 395 24.00 -11.81 -20.90
CA PHE A 395 22.95 -11.31 -20.01
C PHE A 395 21.71 -12.22 -20.08
N VAL A 396 20.86 -12.12 -19.07
CA VAL A 396 19.60 -12.88 -19.01
C VAL A 396 18.41 -11.91 -19.03
N VAL A 397 17.41 -12.21 -19.85
CA VAL A 397 16.11 -11.51 -19.81
C VAL A 397 15.11 -12.28 -18.94
N ILE A 398 14.42 -11.57 -18.04
CA ILE A 398 13.27 -12.08 -17.30
C ILE A 398 12.05 -11.22 -17.66
N LEU A 399 10.99 -11.83 -18.18
CA LEU A 399 9.73 -11.17 -18.48
C LEU A 399 8.73 -11.39 -17.35
N ALA A 400 8.02 -10.35 -16.93
CA ALA A 400 6.95 -10.46 -15.94
C ALA A 400 5.61 -9.93 -16.46
N GLY A 401 4.51 -10.51 -15.98
CA GLY A 401 3.17 -10.05 -16.32
C GLY A 401 2.05 -10.97 -15.82
N TYR A 402 0.83 -10.70 -16.29
CA TYR A 402 -0.33 -11.53 -15.98
C TYR A 402 -0.36 -12.80 -16.84
N PRO A 403 -0.85 -13.94 -16.31
CA PRO A 403 -0.74 -15.23 -16.99
C PRO A 403 -1.35 -15.26 -18.41
N GLU A 404 -2.58 -14.78 -18.60
CA GLU A 404 -3.27 -14.86 -19.90
C GLU A 404 -2.66 -13.89 -20.91
N GLU A 405 -2.40 -12.66 -20.48
CA GLU A 405 -1.80 -11.60 -21.28
C GLU A 405 -0.39 -11.99 -21.75
N MET A 406 0.41 -12.63 -20.90
CA MET A 406 1.74 -13.12 -21.25
C MET A 406 1.71 -14.30 -22.22
N ARG A 407 0.75 -15.23 -22.10
CA ARG A 407 0.59 -16.32 -23.07
C ARG A 407 0.30 -15.79 -24.46
N HIS A 408 -0.63 -14.84 -24.58
CA HIS A 408 -0.94 -14.18 -25.85
C HIS A 408 0.27 -13.40 -26.39
N PHE A 409 0.97 -12.67 -25.53
CA PHE A 409 2.17 -11.91 -25.90
C PHE A 409 3.27 -12.80 -26.50
N LEU A 410 3.57 -13.93 -25.87
CA LEU A 410 4.60 -14.87 -26.32
C LEU A 410 4.20 -15.57 -27.63
N GLN A 411 2.94 -15.96 -27.78
CA GLN A 411 2.44 -16.59 -29.01
C GLN A 411 2.44 -15.62 -30.21
N ALA A 412 2.34 -14.32 -29.96
CA ALA A 412 2.27 -13.30 -31.00
C ALA A 412 3.64 -12.99 -31.64
N ASN A 413 4.77 -13.50 -31.13
CA ASN A 413 6.08 -13.36 -31.76
C ASN A 413 6.86 -14.69 -31.69
N PRO A 414 7.09 -15.37 -32.83
CA PRO A 414 7.85 -16.64 -32.87
C PRO A 414 9.27 -16.54 -32.27
N GLY A 415 9.92 -15.38 -32.40
CA GLY A 415 11.26 -15.12 -31.85
C GLY A 415 11.28 -15.13 -30.32
N LEU A 416 10.26 -14.53 -29.68
CA LEU A 416 10.07 -14.63 -28.22
C LEU A 416 9.74 -16.05 -27.80
N TYR A 417 8.79 -16.70 -28.50
CA TYR A 417 8.38 -18.06 -28.17
C TYR A 417 9.56 -19.06 -28.17
N SER A 418 10.51 -18.90 -29.11
CA SER A 418 11.71 -19.75 -29.18
C SER A 418 12.73 -19.47 -28.06
N ARG A 419 12.85 -18.23 -27.57
CA ARG A 419 13.84 -17.85 -26.54
C ARG A 419 13.33 -18.00 -25.11
N PHE A 420 12.00 -18.09 -24.93
CA PHE A 420 11.33 -18.28 -23.64
C PHE A 420 10.52 -19.59 -23.63
N PRO A 421 11.18 -20.76 -23.59
CA PRO A 421 10.49 -22.04 -23.57
C PRO A 421 9.65 -22.22 -22.31
N GLN A 422 8.60 -23.06 -22.40
CA GLN A 422 7.67 -23.31 -21.31
C GLN A 422 8.34 -23.82 -20.02
N THR A 423 9.51 -24.47 -20.12
CA THR A 423 10.30 -24.90 -18.96
C THR A 423 10.76 -23.73 -18.09
N GLY A 424 11.00 -22.55 -18.68
CA GLY A 424 11.37 -21.30 -18.00
C GLY A 424 10.18 -20.48 -17.51
N HIS A 425 8.95 -20.99 -17.60
CA HIS A 425 7.73 -20.28 -17.17
C HIS A 425 7.40 -20.62 -15.70
N PHE A 426 7.41 -19.61 -14.84
CA PHE A 426 7.02 -19.72 -13.43
C PHE A 426 5.66 -19.04 -13.23
N LEU A 427 4.67 -19.78 -12.73
CA LEU A 427 3.36 -19.26 -12.36
C LEU A 427 3.30 -19.09 -10.85
N LEU A 428 3.36 -17.85 -10.37
CA LEU A 428 3.30 -17.52 -8.96
C LEU A 428 1.81 -17.48 -8.54
N PRO A 429 1.37 -18.37 -7.64
CA PRO A 429 -0.01 -18.38 -7.16
C PRO A 429 -0.31 -17.16 -6.27
N ASN A 430 -1.59 -16.88 -6.05
CA ASN A 430 -2.03 -15.96 -5.01
C ASN A 430 -1.70 -16.55 -3.63
N TYR A 431 -1.38 -15.68 -2.68
CA TYR A 431 -1.14 -16.11 -1.30
C TYR A 431 -2.46 -16.47 -0.61
N SER A 432 -2.41 -17.50 0.22
CA SER A 432 -3.48 -17.86 1.16
C SER A 432 -3.65 -16.79 2.24
N ALA A 433 -4.82 -16.77 2.90
CA ALA A 433 -5.07 -15.84 4.01
C ALA A 433 -4.00 -15.96 5.12
N GLN A 434 -3.53 -17.17 5.42
CA GLN A 434 -2.47 -17.40 6.40
C GLN A 434 -1.13 -16.80 5.97
N GLU A 435 -0.73 -16.98 4.70
CA GLU A 435 0.49 -16.38 4.14
C GLU A 435 0.38 -14.85 4.09
N LEU A 436 -0.79 -14.30 3.74
CA LEU A 436 -1.05 -12.86 3.76
C LEU A 436 -0.92 -12.28 5.17
N MET A 437 -1.38 -12.99 6.20
CA MET A 437 -1.19 -12.59 7.59
C MET A 437 0.29 -12.65 8.02
N GLN A 438 1.04 -13.66 7.59
CA GLN A 438 2.49 -13.70 7.82
C GLN A 438 3.20 -12.53 7.14
N ILE A 439 2.79 -12.17 5.92
CA ILE A 439 3.30 -10.98 5.21
C ILE A 439 2.98 -9.72 5.99
N ALA A 440 1.77 -9.60 6.54
CA ALA A 440 1.37 -8.45 7.36
C ALA A 440 2.26 -8.30 8.59
N ASP A 441 2.49 -9.40 9.32
CA ASP A 441 3.37 -9.42 10.48
C ASP A 441 4.79 -8.99 10.08
N HIS A 442 5.33 -9.53 8.98
CA HIS A 442 6.65 -9.11 8.47
C HIS A 442 6.72 -7.64 8.07
N VAL A 443 5.67 -7.08 7.48
CA VAL A 443 5.61 -5.65 7.12
C VAL A 443 5.53 -4.78 8.38
N ALA A 444 4.71 -5.16 9.36
CA ALA A 444 4.62 -4.44 10.64
C ALA A 444 6.00 -4.45 11.34
N LEU A 445 6.61 -5.64 11.47
CA LEU A 445 7.92 -5.84 12.11
C LEU A 445 9.02 -5.01 11.47
N ARG A 446 9.08 -4.96 10.13
CA ARG A 446 10.07 -4.15 9.40
C ARG A 446 9.92 -2.65 9.69
N ASN A 447 8.73 -2.20 10.06
CA ASN A 447 8.44 -0.83 10.44
C ASN A 447 8.43 -0.63 11.97
N ASP A 448 8.95 -1.56 12.76
CA ASP A 448 8.96 -1.53 14.24
C ASP A 448 7.55 -1.57 14.89
N PHE A 449 6.55 -2.06 14.16
CA PHE A 449 5.18 -2.25 14.66
C PHE A 449 4.83 -3.72 14.89
N PHE A 450 3.88 -3.94 15.80
CA PHE A 450 3.35 -5.25 16.15
C PHE A 450 1.84 -5.23 16.15
N LEU A 451 1.23 -6.22 15.51
CA LEU A 451 -0.23 -6.37 15.49
C LEU A 451 -0.67 -7.17 16.71
N THR A 452 -1.54 -6.59 17.52
CA THR A 452 -2.23 -7.34 18.58
C THR A 452 -3.10 -8.46 17.99
N GLU A 453 -3.41 -9.51 18.75
CA GLU A 453 -4.28 -10.59 18.25
C GLU A 453 -5.66 -10.09 17.80
N GLN A 454 -6.20 -9.06 18.46
CA GLN A 454 -7.43 -8.41 18.02
C GLN A 454 -7.22 -7.61 16.72
N ALA A 455 -6.07 -6.92 16.57
CA ALA A 455 -5.73 -6.21 15.33
C ALA A 455 -5.51 -7.17 14.16
N LYS A 456 -4.92 -8.35 14.41
CA LYS A 456 -4.79 -9.42 13.40
C LYS A 456 -6.15 -9.91 12.92
N ARG A 457 -7.13 -10.08 13.82
CA ARG A 457 -8.51 -10.42 13.43
C ARG A 457 -9.17 -9.33 12.58
N ALA A 458 -9.02 -8.06 12.98
CA ALA A 458 -9.52 -6.92 12.20
C ALA A 458 -8.83 -6.84 10.82
N LEU A 459 -7.54 -7.10 10.77
CA LEU A 459 -6.75 -7.12 9.54
C LEU A 459 -7.20 -8.23 8.60
N LEU A 460 -7.40 -9.44 9.12
CA LEU A 460 -7.89 -10.58 8.35
C LEU A 460 -9.25 -10.26 7.72
N ALA A 461 -10.19 -9.71 8.49
CA ALA A 461 -11.49 -9.29 7.98
C ALA A 461 -11.38 -8.23 6.87
N ARG A 462 -10.45 -7.27 7.03
CA ARG A 462 -10.18 -6.24 6.01
C ARG A 462 -9.56 -6.84 4.74
N ILE A 463 -8.65 -7.82 4.87
CA ILE A 463 -8.06 -8.55 3.74
C ILE A 463 -9.15 -9.34 2.99
N GLU A 464 -10.00 -10.08 3.70
CA GLU A 464 -11.09 -10.88 3.11
C GLU A 464 -12.11 -10.01 2.34
N LYS A 465 -12.40 -8.80 2.86
CA LYS A 465 -13.21 -7.78 2.18
C LYS A 465 -12.52 -7.24 0.93
N ALA A 466 -11.21 -6.99 1.00
CA ALA A 466 -10.42 -6.49 -0.12
C ALA A 466 -10.18 -7.55 -1.21
N GLN A 467 -10.16 -8.84 -0.86
CA GLN A 467 -10.00 -9.98 -1.75
C GLN A 467 -11.32 -10.29 -2.47
N VAL A 468 -11.60 -9.50 -3.50
CA VAL A 468 -12.84 -9.58 -4.27
C VAL A 468 -12.75 -10.59 -5.40
N ASP A 469 -11.58 -10.77 -5.98
CA ASP A 469 -11.36 -11.58 -7.16
C ASP A 469 -9.91 -12.10 -7.23
N ASP A 470 -9.62 -12.88 -8.26
CA ASP A 470 -8.29 -13.44 -8.50
C ASP A 470 -7.23 -12.38 -8.81
N THR A 471 -7.60 -11.15 -9.20
CA THR A 471 -6.68 -10.03 -9.47
C THR A 471 -6.21 -9.28 -8.21
N PHE A 472 -6.60 -9.76 -7.03
CA PHE A 472 -6.17 -9.21 -5.74
C PHE A 472 -4.66 -8.94 -5.69
N GLY A 473 -4.29 -7.74 -5.22
CA GLY A 473 -2.90 -7.28 -5.18
C GLY A 473 -1.99 -7.95 -4.14
N ASN A 474 -2.42 -9.06 -3.52
CA ASN A 474 -1.61 -9.92 -2.64
C ASN A 474 -0.79 -9.13 -1.60
N ALA A 475 0.52 -9.39 -1.51
CA ALA A 475 1.43 -8.75 -0.56
C ALA A 475 1.42 -7.22 -0.69
N ARG A 476 1.18 -6.67 -1.89
CA ARG A 476 1.10 -5.22 -2.11
C ARG A 476 -0.12 -4.64 -1.40
N THR A 477 -1.27 -5.29 -1.52
CA THR A 477 -2.49 -4.86 -0.82
C THR A 477 -2.31 -4.94 0.68
N VAL A 478 -1.78 -6.06 1.19
CA VAL A 478 -1.53 -6.22 2.63
C VAL A 478 -0.54 -5.18 3.15
N THR A 479 0.54 -4.92 2.41
CA THR A 479 1.52 -3.88 2.75
C THR A 479 0.83 -2.53 2.89
N ASN A 480 -0.03 -2.17 1.93
CA ASN A 480 -0.76 -0.92 1.98
C ASN A 480 -1.71 -0.87 3.19
N ILE A 481 -2.44 -1.94 3.49
CA ILE A 481 -3.35 -1.97 4.65
C ILE A 481 -2.57 -1.77 5.97
N VAL A 482 -1.41 -2.41 6.13
CA VAL A 482 -0.57 -2.24 7.33
C VAL A 482 -0.02 -0.82 7.41
N LEU A 483 0.44 -0.25 6.29
CA LEU A 483 0.90 1.14 6.26
C LEU A 483 -0.23 2.13 6.59
N ASP A 484 -1.43 1.91 6.06
CA ASP A 484 -2.62 2.70 6.38
C ASP A 484 -2.91 2.64 7.89
N ALA A 485 -2.75 1.47 8.52
CA ALA A 485 -2.94 1.34 9.95
C ALA A 485 -1.91 2.12 10.78
N ILE A 486 -0.64 2.11 10.33
CA ILE A 486 0.43 2.92 10.94
C ILE A 486 0.10 4.42 10.80
N PHE A 487 -0.38 4.84 9.63
CA PHE A 487 -0.82 6.23 9.43
C PHE A 487 -2.01 6.60 10.30
N ALA A 488 -3.02 5.73 10.40
CA ALA A 488 -4.19 5.93 11.25
C ALA A 488 -3.78 6.12 12.71
N LYS A 489 -2.88 5.26 13.22
CA LYS A 489 -2.32 5.38 14.56
C LYS A 489 -1.63 6.74 14.78
N GLY A 490 -0.79 7.16 13.82
CA GLY A 490 -0.11 8.46 13.87
C GLY A 490 -1.07 9.65 13.93
N ARG A 491 -2.21 9.56 13.24
CA ARG A 491 -3.27 10.59 13.31
C ARG A 491 -3.99 10.58 14.66
N ALA A 492 -4.37 9.40 15.16
CA ALA A 492 -5.12 9.25 16.42
C ALA A 492 -4.31 9.70 17.65
N THR A 493 -2.99 9.63 17.57
CA THR A 493 -2.07 9.95 18.66
C THR A 493 -1.57 11.39 18.65
N ALA A 494 -1.96 12.20 17.66
CA ALA A 494 -1.54 13.59 17.54
C ALA A 494 -2.02 14.44 18.73
N GLY A 495 -1.09 15.18 19.36
CA GLY A 495 -1.41 16.18 20.40
C GLY A 495 -1.52 15.66 21.84
N ARG A 496 -1.23 14.38 22.10
CA ARG A 496 -1.13 13.83 23.46
C ARG A 496 0.29 13.37 23.81
N LYS A 497 0.59 13.19 25.10
CA LYS A 497 1.83 12.55 25.55
C LYS A 497 1.78 11.06 25.17
N LEU A 498 2.77 10.60 24.42
CA LEU A 498 2.82 9.24 23.88
C LEU A 498 3.51 8.27 24.85
N GLY A 499 2.96 7.07 24.96
CA GLY A 499 3.60 5.93 25.61
C GLY A 499 4.36 5.06 24.62
N TRP A 500 5.10 4.08 25.11
CA TRP A 500 5.84 3.14 24.26
C TRP A 500 4.90 2.35 23.32
N GLU A 501 3.68 2.00 23.77
CA GLU A 501 2.66 1.31 22.97
C GLU A 501 2.24 2.12 21.74
N ASP A 502 2.23 3.46 21.84
CA ASP A 502 1.85 4.34 20.73
C ASP A 502 2.86 4.27 19.57
N TYR A 503 4.12 3.94 19.89
CA TYR A 503 5.20 3.85 18.91
C TYR A 503 5.35 2.45 18.29
N THR A 504 4.79 1.41 18.92
CA THR A 504 5.11 0.02 18.54
C THR A 504 3.90 -0.89 18.34
N ILE A 505 2.71 -0.57 18.85
CA ILE A 505 1.58 -1.51 18.83
C ILE A 505 0.47 -1.02 17.91
N LEU A 506 0.04 -1.85 16.95
CA LEU A 506 -1.18 -1.62 16.18
C LEU A 506 -2.39 -2.28 16.86
N LEU A 507 -3.39 -1.47 17.15
CA LEU A 507 -4.66 -1.84 17.75
C LEU A 507 -5.73 -2.12 16.68
N PRO A 508 -6.85 -2.77 17.02
CA PRO A 508 -7.93 -3.05 16.07
C PRO A 508 -8.49 -1.80 15.39
N GLU A 509 -8.59 -0.71 16.15
CA GLU A 509 -9.02 0.61 15.69
C GLU A 509 -8.06 1.26 14.69
N ASP A 510 -6.76 0.95 14.77
CA ASP A 510 -5.77 1.43 13.80
C ASP A 510 -5.98 0.73 12.44
N VAL A 511 -6.41 -0.53 12.44
CA VAL A 511 -6.58 -1.35 11.23
C VAL A 511 -7.95 -1.17 10.57
N ALA A 512 -8.95 -0.78 11.35
CA ALA A 512 -10.31 -0.58 10.87
C ALA A 512 -10.30 0.34 9.64
N GLU A 513 -11.09 -0.01 8.62
CA GLU A 513 -11.42 0.96 7.58
C GLU A 513 -12.10 2.13 8.29
N GLU A 514 -11.63 3.37 8.03
CA GLU A 514 -12.49 4.52 8.27
C GLU A 514 -13.75 4.23 7.46
N GLU A 515 -14.83 3.81 8.13
CA GLU A 515 -16.16 4.05 7.60
C GLU A 515 -16.12 5.53 7.30
N LYS A 516 -15.98 5.89 6.03
CA LYS A 516 -16.35 7.22 5.58
C LYS A 516 -17.73 7.37 6.14
N ALA A 517 -17.87 8.10 7.24
CA ALA A 517 -19.13 8.50 7.77
C ALA A 517 -19.79 9.13 6.56
N SER A 518 -20.71 8.40 5.95
CA SER A 518 -21.41 8.80 4.76
C SER A 518 -22.25 9.97 5.23
N THR A 519 -21.68 11.16 5.11
CA THR A 519 -22.41 12.42 5.11
C THR A 519 -23.34 12.49 3.89
N GLU A 520 -23.25 11.51 2.98
CA GLU A 520 -24.23 11.22 1.94
C GLU A 520 -25.36 10.37 2.54
N ASP A 521 -26.61 10.79 2.32
CA ASP A 521 -27.81 9.99 2.62
C ASP A 521 -27.61 8.55 2.13
N SER A 522 -28.03 7.55 2.92
CA SER A 522 -27.90 6.14 2.55
C SER A 522 -28.48 5.87 1.16
N ALA A 523 -27.95 4.89 0.42
CA ALA A 523 -28.43 4.59 -0.93
C ALA A 523 -29.93 4.27 -0.96
N THR A 524 -30.47 3.75 0.15
CA THR A 524 -31.91 3.58 0.36
C THR A 524 -32.65 4.91 0.45
N ALA A 525 -32.14 5.90 1.18
CA ALA A 525 -32.73 7.24 1.24
C ALA A 525 -32.65 7.97 -0.12
N GLN A 526 -31.54 7.81 -0.86
CA GLN A 526 -31.41 8.35 -2.22
C GLN A 526 -32.43 7.71 -3.18
N LEU A 527 -32.69 6.40 -3.06
CA LEU A 527 -33.72 5.72 -3.84
C LEU A 527 -35.12 6.23 -3.54
N GLU A 528 -35.45 6.47 -2.27
CA GLU A 528 -36.75 7.03 -1.86
C GLU A 528 -36.94 8.48 -2.36
N GLY A 529 -35.84 9.25 -2.47
CA GLY A 529 -35.82 10.61 -3.01
C GLY A 529 -36.01 10.72 -4.53
N LEU A 530 -35.96 9.63 -5.28
CA LEU A 530 -36.27 9.65 -6.71
C LEU A 530 -37.76 9.92 -6.95
N ILE A 531 -38.08 10.78 -7.93
CA ILE A 531 -39.46 11.06 -8.32
C ILE A 531 -40.09 9.82 -8.96
N GLY A 532 -41.29 9.45 -8.52
CA GLY A 532 -42.03 8.31 -9.07
C GLY A 532 -41.39 6.96 -8.74
N LEU A 533 -41.46 6.00 -9.68
CA LEU A 533 -40.84 4.68 -9.57
C LEU A 533 -41.30 3.83 -8.37
N GLU A 534 -42.50 4.06 -7.84
CA GLU A 534 -43.01 3.42 -6.62
C GLU A 534 -42.96 1.88 -6.66
N GLN A 535 -43.27 1.28 -7.81
CA GLN A 535 -43.17 -0.17 -8.00
C GLN A 535 -41.72 -0.68 -7.94
N VAL A 536 -40.78 0.08 -8.53
CA VAL A 536 -39.36 -0.24 -8.52
C VAL A 536 -38.79 -0.12 -7.11
N LYS A 537 -39.12 0.97 -6.40
CA LYS A 537 -38.74 1.20 -5.00
C LYS A 537 -39.22 0.04 -4.11
N ALA A 538 -40.48 -0.37 -4.25
CA ALA A 538 -41.06 -1.47 -3.48
C ALA A 538 -40.36 -2.82 -3.75
N GLU A 539 -40.08 -3.15 -5.01
CA GLU A 539 -39.39 -4.38 -5.37
C GLU A 539 -37.93 -4.41 -4.86
N LEU A 540 -37.18 -3.32 -5.02
CA LEU A 540 -35.80 -3.26 -4.50
C LEU A 540 -35.76 -3.33 -2.97
N LYS A 541 -36.69 -2.67 -2.28
CA LYS A 541 -36.81 -2.74 -0.82
C LYS A 541 -37.10 -4.16 -0.34
N LYS A 542 -37.95 -4.89 -1.07
CA LYS A 542 -38.24 -6.31 -0.80
C LYS A 542 -37.00 -7.19 -0.99
N ILE A 543 -36.22 -6.95 -2.05
CA ILE A 543 -34.96 -7.67 -2.29
C ILE A 543 -33.96 -7.38 -1.17
N ALA A 544 -33.73 -6.11 -0.85
CA ALA A 544 -32.79 -5.69 0.18
C ALA A 544 -33.15 -6.26 1.57
N ALA A 545 -34.43 -6.19 1.95
CA ALA A 545 -34.90 -6.77 3.21
C ALA A 545 -34.71 -8.29 3.28
N PHE A 546 -34.98 -9.00 2.18
CA PHE A 546 -34.76 -10.44 2.11
C PHE A 546 -33.27 -10.79 2.27
N VAL A 547 -32.38 -10.10 1.55
CA VAL A 547 -30.93 -10.30 1.65
C VAL A 547 -30.42 -10.05 3.08
N ALA A 548 -30.83 -8.94 3.69
CA ALA A 548 -30.41 -8.57 5.05
C ALA A 548 -30.79 -9.66 6.06
N VAL A 549 -32.03 -10.16 6.01
CA VAL A 549 -32.49 -11.24 6.89
C VAL A 549 -31.73 -12.55 6.62
N GLN A 550 -31.49 -12.90 5.36
CA GLN A 550 -30.75 -14.12 5.01
C GLN A 550 -29.31 -14.08 5.51
N LYS A 551 -28.65 -12.93 5.42
CA LYS A 551 -27.30 -12.73 5.94
C LYS A 551 -27.25 -12.89 7.46
N GLU A 552 -28.15 -12.22 8.18
CA GLU A 552 -28.25 -12.37 9.65
C GLU A 552 -28.47 -13.82 10.06
N ARG A 553 -29.35 -14.55 9.36
CA ARG A 553 -29.53 -16.00 9.56
C ARG A 553 -28.23 -16.78 9.37
N GLY A 554 -27.44 -16.45 8.34
CA GLY A 554 -26.13 -17.02 8.09
C GLY A 554 -25.14 -16.78 9.22
N THR A 555 -25.09 -15.56 9.77
CA THR A 555 -24.21 -15.24 10.92
C THR A 555 -24.57 -16.04 12.18
N LEU A 556 -25.86 -16.39 12.33
CA LEU A 556 -26.37 -17.25 13.40
C LEU A 556 -26.26 -18.75 13.10
N GLY A 557 -25.58 -19.14 12.01
CA GLY A 557 -25.37 -20.54 11.61
C GLY A 557 -26.63 -21.26 11.12
N MET A 558 -27.68 -20.53 10.76
CA MET A 558 -28.91 -21.11 10.22
C MET A 558 -28.76 -21.40 8.72
N PRO A 559 -29.50 -22.41 8.18
CA PRO A 559 -29.50 -22.65 6.74
C PRO A 559 -30.01 -21.42 5.99
N MET A 560 -29.18 -20.94 5.06
CA MET A 560 -29.51 -19.86 4.13
C MET A 560 -30.17 -20.43 2.88
N SER A 561 -31.20 -19.77 2.39
CA SER A 561 -31.74 -20.00 1.04
C SER A 561 -30.88 -19.23 0.03
N PRO A 562 -30.64 -19.77 -1.18
CA PRO A 562 -29.93 -19.06 -2.23
C PRO A 562 -30.65 -17.76 -2.56
N VAL A 563 -29.92 -16.65 -2.60
CA VAL A 563 -30.49 -15.34 -2.91
C VAL A 563 -30.24 -15.03 -4.38
N GLU A 564 -31.28 -15.19 -5.20
CA GLU A 564 -31.19 -14.88 -6.63
C GLU A 564 -31.35 -13.37 -6.86
N LEU A 565 -30.22 -12.68 -7.07
CA LEU A 565 -30.15 -11.22 -7.19
C LEU A 565 -29.99 -10.70 -8.62
N HIS A 566 -29.69 -11.58 -9.58
CA HIS A 566 -29.66 -11.22 -10.98
C HIS A 566 -31.03 -10.74 -11.45
N ALA A 567 -31.06 -9.57 -12.08
CA ALA A 567 -32.30 -8.87 -12.38
C ALA A 567 -32.38 -8.39 -13.83
N VAL A 568 -33.62 -8.28 -14.31
CA VAL A 568 -33.96 -7.72 -15.61
C VAL A 568 -34.68 -6.40 -15.38
N PHE A 569 -34.08 -5.32 -15.87
CA PHE A 569 -34.63 -3.97 -15.80
C PHE A 569 -35.30 -3.65 -17.14
N ALA A 570 -36.63 -3.81 -17.18
CA ALA A 570 -37.41 -3.68 -18.41
C ALA A 570 -38.16 -2.35 -18.44
N GLY A 571 -37.99 -1.56 -19.50
CA GLY A 571 -38.76 -0.32 -19.71
C GLY A 571 -38.14 0.59 -20.76
N ASN A 572 -38.83 1.67 -21.11
CA ASN A 572 -38.42 2.59 -22.17
C ASN A 572 -37.15 3.41 -21.80
N PRO A 573 -36.43 3.99 -22.78
CA PRO A 573 -35.31 4.89 -22.52
C PRO A 573 -35.71 6.06 -21.63
N GLY A 574 -34.80 6.51 -20.76
CA GLY A 574 -35.03 7.65 -19.89
C GLY A 574 -35.91 7.38 -18.65
N THR A 575 -36.26 6.13 -18.34
CA THR A 575 -37.02 5.77 -17.12
C THR A 575 -36.16 5.67 -15.84
N GLY A 576 -34.84 5.81 -15.92
CA GLY A 576 -33.95 5.80 -14.75
C GLY A 576 -33.29 4.46 -14.43
N LYS A 577 -33.33 3.47 -15.34
CA LYS A 577 -32.73 2.13 -15.17
C LYS A 577 -31.28 2.16 -14.66
N THR A 578 -30.41 2.93 -15.31
CA THR A 578 -28.98 3.02 -14.94
C THR A 578 -28.78 3.67 -13.57
N THR A 579 -29.55 4.73 -13.26
CA THR A 579 -29.51 5.40 -11.95
C THR A 579 -29.92 4.43 -10.84
N VAL A 580 -31.02 3.70 -11.03
CA VAL A 580 -31.50 2.71 -10.07
C VAL A 580 -30.53 1.52 -9.96
N ALA A 581 -29.88 1.10 -11.04
CA ALA A 581 -28.88 0.03 -10.99
C ALA A 581 -27.66 0.43 -10.15
N SER A 582 -27.24 1.70 -10.23
CA SER A 582 -26.18 2.24 -9.38
C SER A 582 -26.57 2.20 -7.89
N LEU A 583 -27.78 2.67 -7.56
CA LEU A 583 -28.30 2.63 -6.20
C LEU A 583 -28.47 1.19 -5.70
N TYR A 584 -28.92 0.28 -6.57
CA TYR A 584 -29.02 -1.14 -6.25
C TYR A 584 -27.66 -1.75 -5.87
N ALA A 585 -26.59 -1.41 -6.61
CA ALA A 585 -25.23 -1.84 -6.27
C ALA A 585 -24.78 -1.35 -4.89
N GLN A 586 -25.06 -0.09 -4.56
CA GLN A 586 -24.74 0.51 -3.27
C GLN A 586 -25.54 -0.13 -2.14
N ILE A 587 -26.87 -0.28 -2.29
CA ILE A 587 -27.73 -0.93 -1.30
C ILE A 587 -27.23 -2.36 -0.99
N LEU A 588 -26.88 -3.13 -2.02
CA LEU A 588 -26.36 -4.49 -1.83
C LEU A 588 -24.99 -4.51 -1.12
N GLN A 589 -24.20 -3.45 -1.21
CA GLN A 589 -22.96 -3.31 -0.46
C GLN A 589 -23.19 -2.80 0.97
N GLU A 590 -24.15 -1.89 1.20
CA GLU A 590 -24.53 -1.42 2.54
C GLU A 590 -25.03 -2.58 3.41
N ILE A 591 -25.87 -3.47 2.86
CA ILE A 591 -26.29 -4.71 3.55
C ILE A 591 -25.19 -5.79 3.56
N GLY A 592 -24.08 -5.53 2.86
CA GLY A 592 -22.88 -6.34 2.78
C GLY A 592 -23.09 -7.72 2.15
N TYR A 593 -23.91 -7.79 1.10
CA TYR A 593 -23.89 -8.90 0.15
C TYR A 593 -22.75 -8.71 -0.85
N LEU A 594 -22.60 -7.48 -1.39
CA LEU A 594 -21.53 -7.11 -2.31
C LEU A 594 -20.34 -6.49 -1.58
N LYS A 595 -19.11 -6.82 -2.01
CA LYS A 595 -17.88 -6.32 -1.38
C LYS A 595 -17.55 -4.86 -1.75
N ARG A 596 -17.91 -4.40 -2.96
CA ARG A 596 -17.60 -3.09 -3.54
C ARG A 596 -18.83 -2.59 -4.33
N GLY A 597 -19.74 -1.81 -3.75
CA GLY A 597 -21.05 -1.42 -4.33
C GLY A 597 -21.00 -0.49 -5.54
N HIS A 598 -20.12 -0.75 -6.50
CA HIS A 598 -19.91 -0.01 -7.72
C HIS A 598 -20.69 -0.64 -8.89
N LEU A 599 -20.99 0.19 -9.89
CA LEU A 599 -21.69 -0.20 -11.11
C LEU A 599 -20.69 -0.23 -12.27
N VAL A 600 -20.63 -1.33 -13.01
CA VAL A 600 -19.89 -1.43 -14.28
C VAL A 600 -20.91 -1.52 -15.41
N GLN A 601 -20.95 -0.49 -16.25
CA GLN A 601 -21.78 -0.49 -17.44
C GLN A 601 -21.08 -1.19 -18.61
N ALA A 602 -21.83 -1.99 -19.35
CA ALA A 602 -21.39 -2.69 -20.54
C ALA A 602 -22.47 -2.63 -21.63
N SER A 603 -22.02 -2.64 -22.88
CA SER A 603 -22.81 -2.78 -24.08
C SER A 603 -22.32 -3.99 -24.90
N ARG A 604 -22.97 -4.29 -26.02
CA ARG A 604 -22.49 -5.32 -26.96
C ARG A 604 -21.03 -5.10 -27.39
N ALA A 605 -20.63 -3.85 -27.63
CA ALA A 605 -19.28 -3.52 -28.08
C ALA A 605 -18.20 -3.85 -27.03
N ASP A 606 -18.57 -3.88 -25.75
CA ASP A 606 -17.64 -4.17 -24.65
C ASP A 606 -17.47 -5.69 -24.43
N LEU A 607 -18.45 -6.48 -24.85
CA LEU A 607 -18.53 -7.92 -24.58
C LEU A 607 -18.14 -8.76 -25.79
N VAL A 608 -18.41 -8.31 -27.01
CA VAL A 608 -18.31 -9.08 -28.25
C VAL A 608 -17.16 -8.58 -29.12
N ALA A 609 -16.26 -9.48 -29.53
CA ALA A 609 -15.15 -9.17 -30.43
C ALA A 609 -15.54 -9.26 -31.91
N GLY A 610 -14.76 -8.63 -32.79
CA GLY A 610 -14.89 -8.80 -34.26
C GLY A 610 -14.26 -10.07 -34.83
N TYR A 611 -13.50 -10.83 -34.02
CA TYR A 611 -12.72 -12.00 -34.46
C TYR A 611 -12.94 -13.21 -33.54
N VAL A 612 -12.86 -14.41 -34.12
CA VAL A 612 -13.11 -15.71 -33.45
C VAL A 612 -12.17 -15.91 -32.25
N GLY A 613 -12.73 -16.32 -31.10
CA GLY A 613 -11.97 -16.75 -29.91
C GLY A 613 -11.53 -15.62 -28.96
N GLN A 614 -11.91 -14.36 -29.24
CA GLN A 614 -11.59 -13.23 -28.36
C GLN A 614 -12.78 -12.77 -27.50
N THR A 615 -14.01 -13.11 -27.87
CA THR A 615 -15.24 -12.70 -27.19
C THR A 615 -15.31 -13.21 -25.76
N ALA A 616 -14.96 -14.48 -25.51
CA ALA A 616 -14.93 -15.00 -24.15
C ALA A 616 -13.94 -14.25 -23.25
N ALA A 617 -12.76 -13.86 -23.77
CA ALA A 617 -11.77 -13.10 -23.01
C ALA A 617 -12.25 -11.67 -22.67
N LEU A 618 -12.89 -10.99 -23.63
CA LEU A 618 -13.51 -9.68 -23.45
C LEU A 618 -14.62 -9.72 -22.40
N THR A 619 -15.54 -10.68 -22.52
CA THR A 619 -16.63 -10.88 -21.56
C THR A 619 -16.09 -11.15 -20.16
N ARG A 620 -15.11 -12.06 -20.00
CA ARG A 620 -14.47 -12.33 -18.69
C ARG A 620 -13.77 -11.10 -18.12
N ARG A 621 -13.10 -10.30 -18.96
CA ARG A 621 -12.49 -9.04 -18.50
C ARG A 621 -13.55 -8.10 -17.94
N LYS A 622 -14.68 -7.94 -18.64
CA LYS A 622 -15.76 -7.05 -18.21
C LYS A 622 -16.46 -7.55 -16.94
N VAL A 623 -16.61 -8.88 -16.79
CA VAL A 623 -17.09 -9.47 -15.55
C VAL A 623 -16.11 -9.24 -14.41
N ARG A 624 -14.81 -9.44 -14.63
CA ARG A 624 -13.76 -9.16 -13.62
C ARG A 624 -13.79 -7.72 -13.14
N GLU A 625 -14.00 -6.75 -14.04
CA GLU A 625 -14.19 -5.34 -13.66
C GLU A 625 -15.36 -5.15 -12.70
N ALA A 626 -16.42 -5.95 -12.80
CA ALA A 626 -17.66 -5.84 -12.02
C ALA A 626 -17.69 -6.70 -10.74
N LEU A 627 -16.64 -7.48 -10.46
CA LEU A 627 -16.60 -8.34 -9.27
C LEU A 627 -16.64 -7.49 -8.00
N GLY A 628 -17.44 -7.93 -7.03
CA GLY A 628 -17.79 -7.16 -5.84
C GLY A 628 -18.89 -6.13 -6.06
N GLY A 629 -19.34 -5.90 -7.30
CA GLY A 629 -20.32 -4.88 -7.68
C GLY A 629 -21.44 -5.43 -8.56
N VAL A 630 -22.01 -4.54 -9.38
CA VAL A 630 -23.08 -4.87 -10.35
C VAL A 630 -22.56 -4.69 -11.78
N LEU A 631 -22.69 -5.72 -12.61
CA LEU A 631 -22.50 -5.63 -14.06
C LEU A 631 -23.83 -5.27 -14.72
N PHE A 632 -23.95 -4.05 -15.23
CA PHE A 632 -25.14 -3.55 -15.91
C PHE A 632 -24.95 -3.61 -17.43
N ILE A 633 -25.69 -4.50 -18.10
CA ILE A 633 -25.65 -4.65 -19.56
C ILE A 633 -26.84 -3.90 -20.14
N ASP A 634 -26.58 -2.76 -20.78
CA ASP A 634 -27.60 -1.95 -21.42
C ASP A 634 -27.92 -2.50 -22.82
N GLU A 635 -29.19 -2.38 -23.22
CA GLU A 635 -29.72 -2.97 -24.46
C GLU A 635 -29.28 -4.43 -24.67
N ALA A 636 -29.37 -5.25 -23.61
CA ALA A 636 -28.79 -6.60 -23.59
C ALA A 636 -29.34 -7.52 -24.69
N TYR A 637 -30.55 -7.25 -25.18
CA TYR A 637 -31.14 -7.98 -26.31
C TYR A 637 -30.30 -7.86 -27.59
N SER A 638 -29.46 -6.83 -27.72
CA SER A 638 -28.52 -6.69 -28.84
C SER A 638 -27.51 -7.84 -28.92
N LEU A 639 -27.28 -8.59 -27.83
CA LEU A 639 -26.44 -9.80 -27.84
C LEU A 639 -27.06 -10.95 -28.64
N LEU A 640 -28.37 -10.92 -28.91
CA LEU A 640 -29.01 -11.80 -29.87
C LEU A 640 -28.80 -11.26 -31.29
N GLY A 641 -27.77 -11.71 -32.00
CA GLY A 641 -27.64 -11.41 -33.43
C GLY A 641 -28.62 -12.18 -34.29
N HIS A 642 -28.67 -11.80 -35.58
CA HIS A 642 -29.58 -12.38 -36.56
C HIS A 642 -28.99 -13.54 -37.39
N GLY A 643 -27.93 -14.23 -36.92
CA GLY A 643 -27.31 -15.33 -37.67
C GLY A 643 -26.52 -16.36 -36.84
N GLU A 644 -26.35 -17.58 -37.35
CA GLU A 644 -25.72 -18.73 -36.67
C GLU A 644 -24.22 -18.54 -36.33
N ASN A 645 -23.53 -17.58 -36.96
CA ASN A 645 -22.13 -17.24 -36.69
C ASN A 645 -21.96 -16.02 -35.77
N ASP A 646 -23.01 -15.62 -35.03
CA ASP A 646 -22.90 -14.44 -34.16
C ASP A 646 -22.14 -14.74 -32.85
N PHE A 647 -21.05 -14.01 -32.64
CA PHE A 647 -20.22 -14.04 -31.44
C PHE A 647 -20.99 -13.64 -30.16
N GLY A 648 -22.18 -13.04 -30.28
CA GLY A 648 -23.06 -12.74 -29.16
C GLY A 648 -23.47 -13.98 -28.33
N HIS A 649 -23.64 -15.14 -28.95
CA HIS A 649 -23.95 -16.38 -28.21
C HIS A 649 -22.77 -16.84 -27.33
N GLU A 650 -21.54 -16.66 -27.79
CA GLU A 650 -20.33 -16.96 -27.01
C GLU A 650 -20.22 -16.05 -25.79
N ALA A 651 -20.57 -14.77 -25.93
CA ALA A 651 -20.63 -13.82 -24.81
C ALA A 651 -21.70 -14.24 -23.79
N ILE A 652 -22.90 -14.63 -24.23
CA ILE A 652 -23.97 -15.11 -23.35
C ILE A 652 -23.54 -16.38 -22.59
N HIS A 653 -22.93 -17.34 -23.27
CA HIS A 653 -22.45 -18.57 -22.65
C HIS A 653 -21.40 -18.26 -21.58
N THR A 654 -20.41 -17.45 -21.93
CA THR A 654 -19.35 -17.01 -21.00
C THR A 654 -19.94 -16.26 -19.81
N LEU A 655 -20.92 -15.38 -20.03
CA LEU A 655 -21.59 -14.65 -18.95
C LEU A 655 -22.28 -15.62 -17.96
N VAL A 656 -22.99 -16.64 -18.46
CA VAL A 656 -23.65 -17.65 -17.61
C VAL A 656 -22.63 -18.47 -16.81
N GLU A 657 -21.50 -18.83 -17.42
CA GLU A 657 -20.39 -19.50 -16.71
C GLU A 657 -19.86 -18.64 -15.55
N GLU A 658 -19.54 -17.37 -15.83
CA GLU A 658 -18.97 -16.47 -14.82
C GLU A 658 -19.98 -16.10 -13.72
N MET A 659 -21.27 -15.95 -14.05
CA MET A 659 -22.35 -15.79 -13.05
C MET A 659 -22.41 -16.95 -12.07
N THR A 660 -22.12 -18.17 -12.53
CA THR A 660 -22.10 -19.37 -11.67
C THR A 660 -20.84 -19.43 -10.84
N ARG A 661 -19.69 -19.05 -11.42
CA ARG A 661 -18.40 -19.04 -10.72
C ARG A 661 -18.36 -18.00 -9.60
N HIS A 662 -19.03 -16.86 -9.78
CA HIS A 662 -18.95 -15.70 -8.89
C HIS A 662 -20.30 -15.34 -8.24
N GLU A 663 -21.17 -16.33 -8.00
CA GLU A 663 -22.55 -16.12 -7.52
C GLU A 663 -22.65 -15.33 -6.20
N GLU A 664 -21.66 -15.48 -5.32
CA GLU A 664 -21.63 -14.82 -4.01
C GLU A 664 -21.12 -13.37 -4.07
N ASN A 665 -20.57 -12.93 -5.21
CA ASN A 665 -19.85 -11.66 -5.29
C ASN A 665 -20.04 -10.90 -6.62
N LEU A 666 -21.04 -11.29 -7.43
CA LEU A 666 -21.37 -10.63 -8.69
C LEU A 666 -22.89 -10.56 -8.86
N VAL A 667 -23.39 -9.38 -9.20
CA VAL A 667 -24.79 -9.23 -9.61
C VAL A 667 -24.86 -8.67 -11.03
N VAL A 668 -25.37 -9.47 -11.97
CA VAL A 668 -25.67 -9.01 -13.33
C VAL A 668 -27.08 -8.44 -13.40
N VAL A 669 -27.20 -7.25 -14.01
CA VAL A 669 -28.47 -6.61 -14.37
C VAL A 669 -28.54 -6.45 -15.88
N LEU A 670 -29.56 -7.03 -16.51
CA LEU A 670 -29.81 -6.86 -17.94
C LEU A 670 -30.89 -5.80 -18.15
N ALA A 671 -30.61 -4.78 -18.96
CA ALA A 671 -31.57 -3.74 -19.28
C ALA A 671 -32.00 -3.77 -20.73
N GLY A 672 -33.27 -3.46 -20.99
CA GLY A 672 -33.83 -3.39 -22.33
C GLY A 672 -35.34 -3.23 -22.36
N TYR A 673 -35.91 -3.41 -23.55
CA TYR A 673 -37.36 -3.36 -23.76
C TYR A 673 -38.03 -4.66 -23.33
N PRO A 674 -39.26 -4.62 -22.78
CA PRO A 674 -39.90 -5.81 -22.20
C PRO A 674 -40.02 -7.01 -23.14
N LEU A 675 -40.37 -6.81 -24.41
CA LEU A 675 -40.60 -7.90 -25.36
C LEU A 675 -39.28 -8.58 -25.76
N GLU A 676 -38.27 -7.77 -26.06
CA GLU A 676 -36.94 -8.14 -26.49
C GLU A 676 -36.16 -8.84 -25.37
N MET A 677 -36.33 -8.37 -24.14
CA MET A 677 -35.75 -9.03 -22.96
C MET A 677 -36.35 -10.42 -22.74
N ASN A 678 -37.66 -10.60 -22.96
CA ASN A 678 -38.26 -11.94 -22.88
C ASN A 678 -37.69 -12.88 -23.96
N GLN A 679 -37.42 -12.39 -25.17
CA GLN A 679 -36.77 -13.16 -26.23
C GLN A 679 -35.32 -13.53 -25.87
N LEU A 680 -34.54 -12.61 -25.31
CA LEU A 680 -33.18 -12.87 -24.81
C LEU A 680 -33.16 -13.98 -23.77
N LEU A 681 -34.04 -13.92 -22.78
CA LEU A 681 -34.06 -14.90 -21.70
C LEU A 681 -34.52 -16.28 -22.19
N ALA A 682 -35.45 -16.32 -23.15
CA ALA A 682 -35.88 -17.57 -23.79
C ALA A 682 -34.80 -18.21 -24.68
N SER A 683 -33.82 -17.44 -25.15
CA SER A 683 -32.75 -17.93 -26.03
C SER A 683 -31.77 -18.89 -25.35
N ASN A 684 -31.61 -18.80 -24.03
CA ASN A 684 -30.64 -19.58 -23.27
C ASN A 684 -31.23 -20.01 -21.91
N PRO A 685 -31.41 -21.33 -21.66
CA PRO A 685 -31.92 -21.83 -20.38
C PRO A 685 -31.12 -21.36 -19.15
N GLY A 686 -29.82 -21.13 -19.32
CA GLY A 686 -28.91 -20.61 -18.29
C GLY A 686 -29.25 -19.19 -17.86
N LEU A 687 -29.70 -18.33 -18.77
CA LEU A 687 -30.22 -17.01 -18.46
C LEU A 687 -31.59 -17.11 -17.76
N LEU A 688 -32.53 -17.87 -18.34
CA LEU A 688 -33.88 -18.01 -17.80
C LEU A 688 -33.89 -18.51 -16.34
N SER A 689 -32.97 -19.41 -16.00
CA SER A 689 -32.83 -19.97 -14.65
C SER A 689 -32.25 -19.00 -13.63
N ARG A 690 -31.38 -18.08 -14.04
CA ARG A 690 -30.65 -17.14 -13.14
C ARG A 690 -31.36 -15.80 -12.99
N PHE A 691 -32.05 -15.32 -14.02
CA PHE A 691 -32.75 -14.04 -14.03
C PHE A 691 -34.24 -14.20 -13.66
N LYS A 692 -34.53 -14.36 -12.38
CA LYS A 692 -35.92 -14.49 -11.89
C LYS A 692 -36.55 -13.19 -11.41
N LYS A 693 -35.76 -12.13 -11.25
CA LYS A 693 -36.24 -10.81 -10.82
C LYS A 693 -36.50 -9.93 -12.03
N TYR A 694 -37.75 -9.57 -12.25
CA TYR A 694 -38.15 -8.64 -13.31
C TYR A 694 -38.62 -7.35 -12.67
N VAL A 695 -37.87 -6.28 -12.91
CA VAL A 695 -38.18 -4.94 -12.41
C VAL A 695 -38.69 -4.13 -13.60
N HIS A 696 -39.97 -3.80 -13.56
CA HIS A 696 -40.64 -3.03 -14.60
C HIS A 696 -40.54 -1.52 -14.32
N PHE A 697 -39.93 -0.79 -15.24
CA PHE A 697 -39.79 0.66 -15.22
C PHE A 697 -40.88 1.27 -16.10
N ALA A 698 -41.99 1.68 -15.48
CA ALA A 698 -43.07 2.37 -16.16
C ALA A 698 -42.63 3.76 -16.65
N ASP A 699 -43.30 4.24 -17.69
CA ASP A 699 -43.13 5.62 -18.15
C ASP A 699 -43.62 6.61 -17.10
N TYR A 700 -42.96 7.76 -17.00
CA TYR A 700 -43.36 8.80 -16.07
C TYR A 700 -44.70 9.42 -16.49
N SER A 701 -45.54 9.67 -15.50
CA SER A 701 -46.73 10.50 -15.64
C SER A 701 -46.34 11.94 -15.97
N VAL A 702 -47.28 12.72 -16.52
CA VAL A 702 -47.04 14.14 -16.84
C VAL A 702 -46.66 14.92 -15.57
N ASP A 703 -47.28 14.58 -14.44
CA ASP A 703 -46.95 15.16 -13.14
C ASP A 703 -45.49 14.86 -12.74
N GLU A 704 -45.04 13.61 -12.89
CA GLU A 704 -43.65 13.24 -12.59
C GLU A 704 -42.66 13.88 -13.55
N LEU A 705 -42.98 14.00 -14.85
CA LEU A 705 -42.13 14.69 -15.83
C LEU A 705 -41.94 16.17 -15.49
N VAL A 706 -43.02 16.84 -15.06
CA VAL A 706 -42.96 18.23 -14.60
C VAL A 706 -42.11 18.37 -13.34
N LEU A 707 -42.28 17.48 -12.37
CA LEU A 707 -41.44 17.46 -11.17
C LEU A 707 -39.96 17.23 -11.51
N ILE A 708 -39.66 16.34 -12.46
CA ILE A 708 -38.29 16.08 -12.94
C ILE A 708 -37.71 17.35 -13.60
N LEU A 709 -38.52 18.06 -14.39
CA LEU A 709 -38.14 19.34 -15.00
C LEU A 709 -37.83 20.40 -13.94
N GLU A 710 -38.68 20.55 -12.93
CA GLU A 710 -38.49 21.49 -11.82
C GLU A 710 -37.22 21.16 -11.02
N GLN A 711 -37.01 19.89 -10.69
CA GLN A 711 -35.81 19.44 -9.98
C GLN A 711 -34.55 19.69 -10.81
N ALA A 712 -34.58 19.42 -12.12
CA ALA A 712 -33.45 19.68 -13.01
C ALA A 712 -33.16 21.18 -13.15
N ALA A 713 -34.20 22.02 -13.23
CA ALA A 713 -34.04 23.47 -13.27
C ALA A 713 -33.40 23.99 -11.98
N MET A 714 -33.87 23.54 -10.82
CA MET A 714 -33.31 23.91 -9.52
C MET A 714 -31.83 23.51 -9.39
N GLN A 715 -31.47 22.30 -9.83
CA GLN A 715 -30.07 21.84 -9.85
C GLN A 715 -29.18 22.65 -10.79
N ALA A 716 -29.73 23.12 -11.91
CA ALA A 716 -29.04 23.99 -12.86
C ALA A 716 -28.99 25.47 -12.41
N GLY A 717 -29.60 25.82 -11.28
CA GLY A 717 -29.64 27.19 -10.75
C GLY A 717 -30.75 28.06 -11.34
N TYR A 718 -31.74 27.46 -12.01
CA TYR A 718 -32.88 28.13 -12.60
C TYR A 718 -34.14 27.98 -11.75
N GLN A 719 -35.06 28.93 -11.90
CA GLN A 719 -36.40 28.91 -11.34
C GLN A 719 -37.41 29.02 -12.47
N ILE A 720 -38.46 28.20 -12.40
CA ILE A 720 -39.60 28.26 -13.32
C ILE A 720 -40.78 28.82 -12.53
N GLU A 721 -41.41 29.87 -13.05
CA GLU A 721 -42.57 30.47 -12.37
C GLU A 721 -43.74 29.47 -12.30
N ALA A 722 -44.47 29.45 -11.18
CA ALA A 722 -45.60 28.54 -10.98
C ALA A 722 -46.66 28.62 -12.10
N SER A 723 -46.88 29.82 -12.66
CA SER A 723 -47.82 30.01 -13.77
C SER A 723 -47.34 29.35 -15.08
N VAL A 724 -46.01 29.28 -15.28
CA VAL A 724 -45.36 28.61 -16.42
C VAL A 724 -45.44 27.10 -16.28
N ILE A 725 -45.23 26.57 -15.07
CA ILE A 725 -45.36 25.14 -14.77
C ILE A 725 -46.76 24.62 -15.10
N VAL A 726 -47.83 25.36 -14.76
CA VAL A 726 -49.20 24.98 -15.11
C VAL A 726 -49.37 24.88 -16.62
N LYS A 727 -48.85 25.86 -17.38
CA LYS A 727 -48.93 25.83 -18.85
C LYS A 727 -48.16 24.66 -19.46
N ILE A 728 -46.95 24.38 -18.97
CA ILE A 728 -46.15 23.23 -19.42
C ILE A 728 -46.93 21.93 -19.17
N LYS A 729 -47.52 21.78 -17.97
CA LYS A 729 -48.33 20.62 -17.61
C LYS A 729 -49.55 20.47 -18.52
N ASP A 730 -50.26 21.55 -18.83
CA ASP A 730 -51.42 21.52 -19.73
C ASP A 730 -51.02 21.10 -21.15
N SER A 731 -49.94 21.68 -21.70
CA SER A 731 -49.41 21.30 -23.02
C SER A 731 -48.97 19.84 -23.09
N LEU A 732 -48.28 19.32 -22.06
CA LEU A 732 -47.88 17.91 -22.02
C LEU A 732 -49.08 16.96 -21.89
N ASN A 733 -50.12 17.35 -21.15
CA ASN A 733 -51.36 16.58 -21.06
C ASN A 733 -52.14 16.57 -22.38
N GLU A 734 -52.09 17.65 -23.16
CA GLU A 734 -52.66 17.70 -24.50
C GLU A 734 -51.86 16.83 -25.48
N ALA A 735 -50.52 16.93 -25.48
CA ALA A 735 -49.64 16.10 -26.30
C ALA A 735 -49.80 14.60 -26.01
N LYS A 736 -49.98 14.20 -24.75
CA LYS A 736 -50.22 12.80 -24.36
C LYS A 736 -51.55 12.23 -24.89
N LYS A 737 -52.54 13.08 -25.16
CA LYS A 737 -53.84 12.65 -25.74
C LYS A 737 -53.74 12.40 -27.24
N THR A 738 -52.84 13.09 -27.93
CA THR A 738 -52.71 13.05 -29.38
C THR A 738 -51.57 12.14 -29.86
N ARG A 739 -50.53 11.93 -29.04
CA ARG A 739 -49.35 11.09 -29.34
C ARG A 739 -48.76 10.43 -28.09
N HIS A 740 -47.80 9.54 -28.28
CA HIS A 740 -46.95 9.01 -27.21
C HIS A 740 -45.81 9.99 -26.92
N LEU A 741 -45.54 10.28 -25.65
CA LEU A 741 -44.42 11.13 -25.24
C LEU A 741 -43.16 10.25 -25.09
N ASP A 742 -42.30 10.26 -26.10
CA ASP A 742 -41.08 9.45 -26.08
C ASP A 742 -39.93 10.15 -25.31
N GLY A 743 -39.12 9.35 -24.60
CA GLY A 743 -37.89 9.81 -23.97
C GLY A 743 -37.94 10.09 -22.46
N ASN A 744 -39.12 10.07 -21.81
CA ASN A 744 -39.25 10.08 -20.34
C ASN A 744 -38.44 11.20 -19.65
N ALA A 745 -37.64 10.91 -18.60
CA ALA A 745 -36.84 11.93 -17.92
C ALA A 745 -35.81 12.60 -18.85
N ARG A 746 -35.36 11.91 -19.91
CA ARG A 746 -34.48 12.49 -20.94
C ARG A 746 -35.22 13.59 -21.71
N PHE A 747 -36.51 13.41 -22.01
CA PHE A 747 -37.34 14.44 -22.62
C PHE A 747 -37.40 15.69 -21.73
N SER A 748 -37.64 15.54 -20.43
CA SER A 748 -37.71 16.70 -19.50
C SER A 748 -36.39 17.45 -19.40
N ARG A 749 -35.25 16.74 -19.40
CA ARG A 749 -33.92 17.36 -19.41
C ARG A 749 -33.61 18.08 -20.72
N ASN A 750 -33.98 17.48 -21.86
CA ASN A 750 -33.82 18.11 -23.16
C ASN A 750 -34.68 19.38 -23.27
N LEU A 751 -35.93 19.32 -22.80
CA LEU A 751 -36.84 20.46 -22.74
C LEU A 751 -36.24 21.62 -21.93
N LEU A 752 -35.62 21.33 -20.78
CA LEU A 752 -34.91 22.33 -19.99
C LEU A 752 -33.73 22.94 -20.75
N GLN A 753 -32.89 22.10 -21.37
CA GLN A 753 -31.71 22.57 -22.10
C GLN A 753 -32.09 23.50 -23.27
N GLU A 754 -33.13 23.15 -24.00
CA GLU A 754 -33.67 23.99 -25.08
C GLU A 754 -34.29 25.28 -24.52
N ALA A 755 -35.02 25.22 -23.40
CA ALA A 755 -35.57 26.41 -22.76
C ALA A 755 -34.46 27.36 -22.26
N MET A 756 -33.37 26.84 -21.70
CA MET A 756 -32.19 27.64 -21.33
C MET A 756 -31.54 28.33 -22.53
N GLN A 757 -31.50 27.66 -23.69
CA GLN A 757 -31.02 28.26 -24.94
C GLN A 757 -31.95 29.39 -25.42
N ASN A 758 -33.27 29.17 -25.37
CA ASN A 758 -34.26 30.20 -25.73
C ASN A 758 -34.17 31.41 -24.79
N GLN A 759 -33.98 31.19 -23.49
CA GLN A 759 -33.74 32.26 -22.53
C GLN A 759 -32.47 33.03 -22.88
N ALA A 760 -31.36 32.34 -23.20
CA ALA A 760 -30.12 33.00 -23.62
C ALA A 760 -30.32 33.87 -24.88
N LEU A 761 -31.08 33.40 -25.87
CA LEU A 761 -31.43 34.19 -27.06
C LEU A 761 -32.25 35.43 -26.70
N ARG A 762 -33.27 35.28 -25.85
CA ARG A 762 -34.09 36.40 -25.34
C ARG A 762 -33.26 37.44 -24.59
N LEU A 763 -32.33 37.01 -23.75
CA LEU A 763 -31.46 37.91 -22.97
C LEU A 763 -30.46 38.68 -23.83
N MET A 764 -30.09 38.16 -25.01
CA MET A 764 -29.24 38.89 -25.97
C MET A 764 -29.94 40.09 -26.61
N GLU A 765 -31.27 40.14 -26.59
CA GLU A 765 -32.05 41.29 -27.05
C GLU A 765 -32.18 42.37 -25.96
N VAL A 766 -31.82 42.06 -24.71
CA VAL A 766 -31.84 42.98 -23.57
C VAL A 766 -30.44 43.60 -23.37
N PRO A 767 -30.33 44.93 -23.19
CA PRO A 767 -29.04 45.55 -22.88
C PRO A 767 -28.38 44.92 -21.66
N LYS A 768 -27.09 44.59 -21.75
CA LYS A 768 -26.34 43.92 -20.68
C LYS A 768 -26.36 44.65 -19.33
N GLN A 769 -26.58 45.97 -19.34
CA GLN A 769 -26.72 46.80 -18.14
C GLN A 769 -27.98 46.49 -17.32
N GLU A 770 -28.97 45.83 -17.92
CA GLU A 770 -30.25 45.46 -17.30
C GLU A 770 -30.26 44.00 -16.81
N TRP A 771 -29.15 43.27 -16.95
CA TRP A 771 -29.04 41.89 -16.47
C TRP A 771 -28.89 41.85 -14.95
N ASP A 772 -29.94 41.40 -14.26
CA ASP A 772 -29.92 41.13 -12.82
C ASP A 772 -30.01 39.62 -12.53
N GLN A 773 -29.84 39.25 -11.25
CA GLN A 773 -29.86 37.84 -10.83
C GLN A 773 -31.21 37.17 -11.11
N ALA A 774 -32.32 37.91 -10.98
CA ALA A 774 -33.66 37.36 -11.20
C ALA A 774 -33.86 37.04 -12.70
N LEU A 775 -33.45 37.94 -13.58
CA LEU A 775 -33.54 37.79 -15.02
C LEU A 775 -32.67 36.63 -15.54
N LEU A 776 -31.46 36.46 -14.98
CA LEU A 776 -30.54 35.39 -15.37
C LEU A 776 -30.97 34.00 -14.87
N THR A 777 -31.77 33.93 -13.81
CA THR A 777 -32.18 32.66 -13.19
C THR A 777 -33.63 32.25 -13.49
N THR A 778 -34.47 33.16 -14.00
CA THR A 778 -35.89 32.86 -14.24
C THR A 778 -36.15 32.42 -15.68
N LEU A 779 -36.77 31.27 -15.85
CA LEU A 779 -37.29 30.79 -17.14
C LEU A 779 -38.78 31.14 -17.26
N GLU A 780 -39.14 31.80 -18.36
CA GLU A 780 -40.49 32.29 -18.63
C GLU A 780 -41.23 31.40 -19.65
N TRP A 781 -42.55 31.55 -19.77
CA TRP A 781 -43.33 30.78 -20.76
C TRP A 781 -42.83 30.97 -22.20
N ALA A 782 -42.33 32.16 -22.54
CA ALA A 782 -41.75 32.43 -23.87
C ALA A 782 -40.56 31.51 -24.20
N ASP A 783 -39.84 31.03 -23.18
CA ASP A 783 -38.68 30.15 -23.34
C ASP A 783 -39.12 28.69 -23.63
N PHE A 784 -40.34 28.30 -23.23
CA PHE A 784 -40.91 26.95 -23.41
C PHE A 784 -41.94 26.84 -24.54
N ALA A 785 -42.69 27.90 -24.83
CA ALA A 785 -43.81 27.87 -25.78
C ALA A 785 -43.42 27.33 -27.17
N PRO A 786 -42.32 27.77 -27.80
CA PRO A 786 -41.93 27.26 -29.13
C PRO A 786 -41.63 25.76 -29.16
N LEU A 787 -41.15 25.22 -28.03
CA LEU A 787 -40.77 23.81 -27.90
C LEU A 787 -42.00 22.91 -27.73
N LEU A 788 -43.07 23.43 -27.15
CA LEU A 788 -44.29 22.68 -26.85
C LEU A 788 -45.40 22.90 -27.89
N GLU A 789 -45.39 24.02 -28.62
CA GLU A 789 -46.27 24.28 -29.77
C GLU A 789 -45.91 23.36 -30.95
N TRP A 790 -44.60 23.11 -31.19
CA TRP A 790 -44.13 22.20 -32.25
C TRP A 790 -44.58 20.74 -32.05
N ILE A 791 -44.73 20.30 -30.80
CA ILE A 791 -45.23 18.95 -30.47
C ILE A 791 -46.70 18.76 -30.95
N GLY A 792 -47.45 19.85 -31.14
CA GLY A 792 -48.84 19.84 -31.60
C GLY A 792 -49.05 19.96 -33.12
N GLU A 793 -48.06 20.41 -33.90
CA GLU A 793 -48.29 20.90 -35.28
C GLU A 793 -47.85 20.01 -36.45
N GLU A 794 -47.29 18.82 -36.25
CA GLU A 794 -47.06 17.90 -37.39
C GLU A 794 -48.36 17.24 -37.89
N LYS A 795 -49.20 18.03 -38.55
CA LYS A 795 -50.10 17.55 -39.60
C LYS A 795 -49.31 17.46 -40.91
N GLY A 796 -48.79 16.28 -41.19
CA GLY A 796 -48.54 15.79 -42.55
C GLY A 796 -47.46 16.49 -43.36
N THR A 797 -46.27 15.90 -43.38
CA THR A 797 -45.46 15.79 -44.60
C THR A 797 -44.81 14.42 -44.60
N GLU A 798 -45.38 13.51 -45.40
CA GLU A 798 -44.63 12.38 -45.96
C GLU A 798 -43.49 12.95 -46.82
N VAL A 799 -42.27 12.51 -46.56
CA VAL A 799 -41.20 12.39 -47.57
C VAL A 799 -40.57 11.01 -47.41
#